data_AF-A8ZPC2-F1
#
_entry.id   AF-A8ZPC2-F1
#
_cell.length_a   1.000
_cell.length_b   1.000
_cell.length_c   1.000
_cell.angle_alpha   90.00
_cell.angle_beta   90.00
_cell.angle_gamma   90.00
#
_symmetry.space_group_name_H-M   'P 1'
#
loop_
_entity.id
_entity.type
_entity.pdbx_description
1 polymer ?
#
loop_
_entity_poly.entity_id
_entity_poly.type
_entity_poly.pdbx_seq_one_letter_code
_entity_poly.pdbx_strand_id
1 'polypeptide(L)'
;MSANQPVPLLYSGQVGDYFGTEYEGLPANVHPSINDVGVQLIHRDLIYLGVLTCSEFSQVQIYAFATPDRQTVVSVMAGVSELCGIDCVCKFEDGSFLTTTTTQIAHNAYDEQRLFRISFPELNAVELLEQHQSFAQEFEDRCGGVQAIFIDLLSLAQMVDEYTLRQRSNPGHGILQFTTSVAQAGFTQMMMDDNNEDDLDEGDDDNVDQIEYDEESIAPLIQAILQDDLDQIETLLAQGAELDPKDWQEEVPLVAAVYRQNPKVIQRLIAAGANLDRLDLAVDCSPVGMAIKQNSPNLVTLLLHAGASPDSGDLSWTGLTLAINQDNLPILKILLEAGADPNADMEDYDRAIMHAASQGNLEMVQLLVTHGADVSAWSQGDTAIMSAAHNEHKAVYEYLYPLVDDETRRYADKHGQAVMAKAAKRKARLSNKGAEKLGDAALYGKLAQVKQLLAEGINPNVITECGKSPLMMAAMYGHKVVMAALLDAGADPNLGSDEEYAEGTTALMYIANSFFATNRVEVIQFLVEHGADVNAKNHKGQTTLMVAGENVDVVKALIEAGADVDLRDNEGNTAMMLGSWAVQQLLKQAGASEEGLNDIALVKAARKGDLSIIEVLLQEGANVNYGDGSALVAATGSGHLAVVDRLIKAGADVNLGWRSGFTPIADAAYSGNLEIVERLLSAGADPFQKTHDEEFHDALGYAELGQAEGHHRDKDYGAIIERLKR
;
A
#
# COMPACT_ATOMS: atom_id res chain seq x y z
N MET A 1 25.55 -54.42 -23.79
CA MET A 1 24.10 -54.22 -23.59
C MET A 1 23.89 -53.68 -22.18
N SER A 2 23.16 -52.56 -22.11
CA SER A 2 22.49 -51.90 -20.96
C SER A 2 23.22 -51.66 -19.63
N ALA A 3 23.57 -50.39 -19.41
CA ALA A 3 23.05 -49.44 -18.41
C ALA A 3 22.93 -49.79 -16.91
N ASN A 4 23.37 -48.80 -16.13
CA ASN A 4 22.95 -48.36 -14.79
C ASN A 4 23.83 -48.67 -13.56
N GLN A 5 24.50 -47.58 -13.13
CA GLN A 5 24.94 -47.17 -11.78
C GLN A 5 26.19 -47.86 -11.15
N PRO A 6 26.89 -47.24 -10.16
CA PRO A 6 27.12 -45.81 -9.86
C PRO A 6 28.57 -45.47 -9.36
N VAL A 7 28.81 -44.18 -9.03
CA VAL A 7 29.87 -43.55 -8.17
C VAL A 7 31.35 -43.55 -8.64
N PRO A 8 32.30 -42.75 -8.07
CA PRO A 8 32.36 -41.35 -7.54
C PRO A 8 33.59 -40.52 -8.07
N LEU A 9 33.81 -39.32 -7.48
CA LEU A 9 35.04 -38.49 -7.36
C LEU A 9 35.15 -37.30 -8.33
N LEU A 10 35.00 -36.06 -7.85
CA LEU A 10 36.00 -35.20 -7.17
C LEU A 10 37.14 -34.75 -8.11
N TYR A 11 37.01 -33.50 -8.57
CA TYR A 11 38.03 -32.56 -9.05
C TYR A 11 38.96 -32.97 -10.22
N SER A 12 38.92 -32.17 -11.29
CA SER A 12 40.16 -31.70 -11.91
C SER A 12 39.99 -30.25 -12.36
N GLY A 13 40.66 -29.32 -11.68
CA GLY A 13 40.77 -27.95 -12.13
C GLY A 13 41.46 -27.89 -13.49
N GLN A 14 40.90 -27.08 -14.39
CA GLN A 14 41.69 -26.34 -15.36
C GLN A 14 41.13 -24.93 -15.42
N VAL A 15 41.96 -23.98 -14.97
CA VAL A 15 41.87 -22.57 -15.33
C VAL A 15 42.01 -22.53 -16.86
N GLY A 16 40.92 -22.24 -17.55
CA GLY A 16 40.94 -21.87 -18.96
C GLY A 16 40.91 -20.35 -19.03
N ASP A 17 41.94 -19.76 -19.62
CA ASP A 17 42.03 -18.34 -19.94
C ASP A 17 40.80 -17.91 -20.76
N TYR A 18 39.88 -17.14 -20.17
CA TYR A 18 38.70 -16.60 -20.86
C TYR A 18 38.56 -15.10 -20.66
N PHE A 19 39.60 -14.34 -21.01
CA PHE A 19 39.40 -12.96 -21.46
C PHE A 19 40.42 -12.62 -22.54
N GLY A 20 39.93 -12.55 -23.79
CA GLY A 20 40.66 -11.94 -24.90
C GLY A 20 40.90 -12.83 -26.11
N THR A 21 39.87 -13.10 -26.88
CA THR A 21 39.93 -13.17 -28.35
C THR A 21 38.53 -12.91 -28.90
N GLU A 22 38.43 -12.09 -29.95
CA GLU A 22 37.24 -12.03 -30.82
C GLU A 22 36.78 -13.46 -31.10
N TYR A 23 35.63 -13.85 -30.55
CA TYR A 23 35.03 -15.13 -30.90
C TYR A 23 34.28 -14.92 -32.21
N GLU A 24 34.79 -15.49 -33.30
CA GLU A 24 34.02 -15.67 -34.54
C GLU A 24 32.87 -16.69 -34.37
N GLY A 25 32.47 -17.07 -33.14
CA GLY A 25 31.31 -17.94 -32.90
C GLY A 25 31.03 -18.26 -31.43
N LEU A 26 29.77 -18.54 -31.11
CA LEU A 26 29.32 -18.93 -29.76
C LEU A 26 29.86 -20.32 -29.31
N PRO A 27 29.83 -20.64 -28.00
CA PRO A 27 30.23 -21.95 -27.49
C PRO A 27 29.47 -23.12 -28.14
N ALA A 28 30.13 -24.26 -28.35
CA ALA A 28 29.64 -25.39 -29.14
C ALA A 28 28.36 -26.09 -28.63
N ASN A 29 27.84 -25.71 -27.46
CA ASN A 29 26.66 -26.30 -26.83
C ASN A 29 25.47 -25.33 -26.68
N VAL A 30 25.52 -24.18 -27.36
CA VAL A 30 24.45 -23.19 -27.36
C VAL A 30 23.30 -23.66 -28.26
N HIS A 31 22.06 -23.45 -27.80
CA HIS A 31 20.86 -23.83 -28.55
C HIS A 31 20.91 -23.20 -29.97
N PRO A 32 20.56 -23.92 -31.06
CA PRO A 32 20.73 -23.43 -32.44
C PRO A 32 20.11 -22.05 -32.71
N SER A 33 18.95 -21.77 -32.10
CA SER A 33 18.26 -20.47 -32.17
C SER A 33 19.06 -19.31 -31.57
N ILE A 34 19.91 -19.58 -30.57
CA ILE A 34 20.81 -18.60 -29.95
C ILE A 34 22.09 -18.46 -30.78
N ASN A 35 22.53 -19.53 -31.45
CA ASN A 35 23.68 -19.49 -32.35
C ASN A 35 23.44 -18.59 -33.58
N ASP A 36 22.26 -18.70 -34.19
CA ASP A 36 21.84 -17.84 -35.30
C ASP A 36 21.72 -16.35 -34.89
N VAL A 37 21.31 -16.09 -33.64
CA VAL A 37 21.18 -14.74 -33.08
C VAL A 37 22.54 -14.17 -32.69
N GLY A 38 23.40 -14.93 -32.01
CA GLY A 38 24.75 -14.48 -31.64
C GLY A 38 25.63 -14.15 -32.85
N VAL A 39 25.49 -14.89 -33.96
CA VAL A 39 26.17 -14.54 -35.22
C VAL A 39 25.65 -13.22 -35.80
N GLN A 40 24.34 -12.92 -35.68
CA GLN A 40 23.80 -11.62 -36.10
C GLN A 40 24.18 -10.46 -35.15
N LEU A 41 24.35 -10.74 -33.86
CA LEU A 41 24.65 -9.75 -32.81
C LEU A 41 26.13 -9.38 -32.73
N ILE A 42 27.04 -10.32 -32.99
CA ILE A 42 28.50 -10.07 -33.03
C ILE A 42 28.87 -9.10 -34.18
N HIS A 43 28.10 -9.06 -35.27
CA HIS A 43 28.30 -8.13 -36.37
C HIS A 43 27.85 -6.67 -36.09
N ARG A 44 27.39 -6.35 -34.87
CA ARG A 44 26.87 -5.02 -34.49
C ARG A 44 27.50 -4.46 -33.19
N ASP A 45 28.78 -4.75 -32.94
CA ASP A 45 29.57 -4.18 -31.82
C ASP A 45 29.00 -4.41 -30.41
N LEU A 46 28.24 -5.50 -30.21
CA LEU A 46 27.77 -5.94 -28.89
C LEU A 46 28.82 -6.82 -28.20
N ILE A 47 29.08 -6.54 -26.91
CA ILE A 47 30.01 -7.28 -26.05
C ILE A 47 29.21 -8.28 -25.22
N TYR A 48 29.51 -9.58 -25.37
CA TYR A 48 28.92 -10.61 -24.53
C TYR A 48 29.50 -10.59 -23.12
N LEU A 49 28.63 -10.51 -22.11
CA LEU A 49 29.00 -10.38 -20.70
C LEU A 49 28.95 -11.70 -19.93
N GLY A 50 28.16 -12.68 -20.39
CA GLY A 50 28.08 -14.02 -19.77
C GLY A 50 26.66 -14.60 -19.68
N VAL A 51 26.55 -15.78 -19.06
CA VAL A 51 25.27 -16.45 -18.77
C VAL A 51 24.92 -16.25 -17.29
N LEU A 52 23.71 -15.76 -17.04
CA LEU A 52 23.10 -15.73 -15.71
C LEU A 52 22.23 -16.98 -15.54
N THR A 53 22.40 -17.68 -14.42
CA THR A 53 21.62 -18.87 -14.07
C THR A 53 20.84 -18.65 -12.78
N CYS A 54 19.58 -19.11 -12.77
CA CYS A 54 18.72 -19.07 -11.59
C CYS A 54 18.81 -20.41 -10.85
N SER A 55 19.02 -20.38 -9.53
CA SER A 55 19.18 -21.59 -8.71
C SER A 55 17.92 -22.43 -8.59
N GLU A 56 16.73 -21.85 -8.78
CA GLU A 56 15.45 -22.56 -8.69
C GLU A 56 14.92 -23.05 -10.05
N PHE A 57 15.46 -22.53 -11.16
CA PHE A 57 15.09 -22.93 -12.53
C PHE A 57 16.35 -23.24 -13.36
N SER A 58 16.97 -24.39 -13.10
CA SER A 58 18.20 -24.83 -13.77
C SER A 58 18.09 -25.03 -15.29
N GLN A 59 16.89 -24.89 -15.86
CA GLN A 59 16.64 -25.01 -17.30
C GLN A 59 16.53 -23.66 -18.02
N VAL A 60 16.55 -22.53 -17.30
CA VAL A 60 16.51 -21.19 -17.89
C VAL A 60 17.91 -20.59 -17.84
N GLN A 61 18.48 -20.31 -19.01
CA GLN A 61 19.78 -19.65 -19.17
C GLN A 61 19.55 -18.26 -19.77
N ILE A 62 19.97 -17.22 -19.06
CA ILE A 62 19.83 -15.83 -19.51
C ILE A 62 21.19 -15.36 -20.01
N TYR A 63 21.26 -14.81 -21.22
CA TYR A 63 22.50 -14.37 -21.84
C TYR A 63 22.55 -12.83 -21.85
N ALA A 64 23.59 -12.24 -21.26
CA ALA A 64 23.72 -10.80 -21.11
C ALA A 64 24.71 -10.19 -22.12
N PHE A 65 24.34 -9.06 -22.73
CA PHE A 65 25.16 -8.34 -23.70
C PHE A 65 25.16 -6.83 -23.40
N ALA A 66 26.26 -6.14 -23.71
CA ALA A 66 26.40 -4.69 -23.59
C ALA A 66 26.75 -4.03 -24.93
N THR A 67 26.22 -2.84 -25.17
CA THR A 67 26.63 -1.99 -26.30
C THR A 67 26.57 -0.51 -25.91
N PRO A 68 27.46 0.32 -26.47
CA PRO A 68 27.38 1.78 -26.34
C PRO A 68 26.37 2.44 -27.30
N ASP A 69 25.81 1.74 -28.30
CA ASP A 69 24.92 2.35 -29.30
C ASP A 69 23.42 2.03 -29.10
N ARG A 70 22.64 3.07 -28.80
CA ARG A 70 21.18 3.02 -28.60
C ARG A 70 20.40 2.58 -29.84
N GLN A 71 20.83 2.95 -31.05
CA GLN A 71 20.10 2.60 -32.28
C GLN A 71 20.18 1.10 -32.60
N THR A 72 21.32 0.50 -32.30
CA THR A 72 21.55 -0.94 -32.46
C THR A 72 20.60 -1.79 -31.61
N VAL A 73 20.35 -1.41 -30.34
CA VAL A 73 19.43 -2.14 -29.44
C VAL A 73 17.97 -2.08 -29.89
N VAL A 74 17.49 -0.90 -30.28
CA VAL A 74 16.11 -0.72 -30.75
C VAL A 74 15.86 -1.51 -32.05
N SER A 75 16.85 -1.56 -32.95
CA SER A 75 16.75 -2.32 -34.20
C SER A 75 16.71 -3.85 -33.99
N VAL A 76 17.39 -4.38 -32.97
CA VAL A 76 17.38 -5.82 -32.65
C VAL A 76 16.04 -6.21 -32.04
N MET A 77 15.51 -5.40 -31.12
CA MET A 77 14.22 -5.66 -30.46
C MET A 77 13.03 -5.61 -31.43
N ALA A 78 13.05 -4.68 -32.38
CA ALA A 78 11.98 -4.56 -33.38
C ALA A 78 11.98 -5.70 -34.42
N GLY A 79 13.11 -6.40 -34.60
CA GLY A 79 13.28 -7.42 -35.63
C GLY A 79 12.92 -8.84 -35.22
N VAL A 80 12.84 -9.14 -33.92
CA VAL A 80 12.71 -10.51 -33.42
C VAL A 80 11.74 -10.58 -32.24
N SER A 81 10.45 -10.62 -32.54
CA SER A 81 9.36 -10.52 -31.55
C SER A 81 9.06 -11.80 -30.76
N GLU A 82 9.85 -12.88 -30.90
CA GLU A 82 9.52 -14.21 -30.32
C GLU A 82 10.59 -14.76 -29.35
N LEU A 83 11.60 -13.99 -28.96
CA LEU A 83 12.66 -14.47 -28.07
C LEU A 83 12.38 -14.10 -26.61
N CYS A 84 12.06 -15.10 -25.80
CA CYS A 84 11.99 -14.98 -24.34
C CYS A 84 13.35 -15.41 -23.75
N GLY A 85 14.11 -14.49 -23.13
CA GLY A 85 15.30 -14.85 -22.32
C GLY A 85 16.65 -14.21 -22.65
N ILE A 86 16.70 -13.11 -23.41
CA ILE A 86 17.94 -12.34 -23.66
C ILE A 86 17.73 -10.91 -23.14
N ASP A 87 18.69 -10.40 -22.37
CA ASP A 87 18.63 -9.03 -21.83
C ASP A 87 19.81 -8.18 -22.35
N CYS A 88 19.53 -6.91 -22.66
CA CYS A 88 20.52 -5.98 -23.22
C CYS A 88 20.67 -4.75 -22.31
N VAL A 89 21.92 -4.38 -22.03
CA VAL A 89 22.27 -3.24 -21.20
C VAL A 89 22.93 -2.16 -22.05
N CYS A 90 22.29 -1.01 -22.20
CA CYS A 90 22.84 0.18 -22.84
C CYS A 90 23.52 1.09 -21.82
N LYS A 91 24.69 1.64 -22.17
CA LYS A 91 25.36 2.70 -21.40
C LYS A 91 25.32 4.01 -22.20
N PHE A 92 24.84 5.08 -21.58
CA PHE A 92 24.83 6.41 -22.18
C PHE A 92 26.13 7.18 -21.89
N GLU A 93 26.39 8.21 -22.70
CA GLU A 93 27.61 9.04 -22.59
C GLU A 93 27.70 9.81 -21.26
N ASP A 94 26.57 10.01 -20.57
CA ASP A 94 26.49 10.62 -19.24
C ASP A 94 26.73 9.62 -18.08
N GLY A 95 26.96 8.35 -18.40
CA GLY A 95 27.21 7.29 -17.42
C GLY A 95 25.97 6.61 -16.87
N SER A 96 24.76 6.96 -17.33
CA SER A 96 23.52 6.26 -17.00
C SER A 96 23.32 5.00 -17.85
N PHE A 97 22.44 4.09 -17.43
CA PHE A 97 22.17 2.83 -18.13
C PHE A 97 20.68 2.61 -18.40
N LEU A 98 20.37 1.90 -19.49
CA LEU A 98 19.02 1.40 -19.81
C LEU A 98 19.08 -0.13 -19.96
N THR A 99 18.32 -0.85 -19.15
CA THR A 99 18.10 -2.30 -19.27
C THR A 99 16.74 -2.55 -19.91
N THR A 100 16.66 -3.33 -20.97
CA THR A 100 15.45 -3.40 -21.80
C THR A 100 14.36 -4.37 -21.30
N THR A 101 14.41 -4.82 -20.05
CA THR A 101 13.40 -5.71 -19.48
C THR A 101 12.77 -5.13 -18.21
N THR A 102 11.87 -4.15 -18.37
CA THR A 102 11.00 -3.73 -17.24
C THR A 102 9.53 -3.56 -17.61
N THR A 103 9.13 -3.61 -18.89
CA THR A 103 7.72 -3.31 -19.23
C THR A 103 6.90 -4.51 -19.70
N GLN A 104 7.48 -5.54 -20.33
CA GLN A 104 6.68 -6.67 -20.87
C GLN A 104 6.81 -7.98 -20.08
N ILE A 105 7.97 -8.27 -19.49
CA ILE A 105 8.13 -9.44 -18.60
C ILE A 105 7.50 -9.16 -17.23
N ALA A 106 7.51 -7.90 -16.76
CA ALA A 106 6.82 -7.53 -15.53
C ALA A 106 5.30 -7.70 -15.64
N HIS A 107 4.70 -7.50 -16.82
CA HIS A 107 3.26 -7.65 -17.01
C HIS A 107 2.85 -9.12 -17.15
N ASN A 108 3.59 -9.91 -17.94
CA ASN A 108 3.27 -11.32 -18.13
C ASN A 108 3.71 -12.24 -16.97
N ALA A 109 4.67 -11.81 -16.14
CA ALA A 109 5.09 -12.53 -14.93
C ALA A 109 4.34 -12.10 -13.66
N TYR A 110 3.52 -11.05 -13.72
CA TYR A 110 2.62 -10.66 -12.61
C TYR A 110 1.43 -11.61 -12.51
N ASP A 111 0.92 -12.09 -13.65
CA ASP A 111 -0.30 -12.90 -13.71
C ASP A 111 -0.07 -14.39 -13.38
N GLU A 112 1.17 -14.91 -13.47
CA GLU A 112 1.48 -16.30 -13.16
C GLU A 112 2.78 -16.47 -12.33
N GLN A 113 2.68 -16.26 -11.01
CA GLN A 113 3.51 -16.81 -9.92
C GLN A 113 5.07 -16.70 -9.96
N ARG A 114 5.60 -16.02 -8.91
CA ARG A 114 6.89 -16.20 -8.17
C ARG A 114 8.21 -15.69 -8.80
N LEU A 115 8.86 -14.81 -8.02
CA LEU A 115 10.06 -14.00 -8.28
C LEU A 115 11.35 -14.79 -8.62
N PHE A 116 12.20 -14.19 -9.47
CA PHE A 116 13.53 -14.66 -9.86
C PHE A 116 14.58 -14.47 -8.75
N ARG A 117 15.50 -15.45 -8.58
CA ARG A 117 16.69 -15.39 -7.71
C ARG A 117 17.96 -15.48 -8.56
N ILE A 118 18.90 -14.55 -8.39
CA ILE A 118 20.22 -14.59 -9.07
C ILE A 118 21.27 -15.02 -8.03
N SER A 119 22.01 -16.10 -8.30
CA SER A 119 23.09 -16.57 -7.43
C SER A 119 24.29 -17.02 -8.27
N PHE A 120 25.50 -16.55 -7.94
CA PHE A 120 26.74 -17.01 -8.56
C PHE A 120 27.28 -18.23 -7.80
N PRO A 121 27.39 -19.42 -8.41
CA PRO A 121 27.97 -20.56 -7.75
C PRO A 121 29.50 -20.54 -7.95
N GLU A 122 30.25 -20.58 -6.84
CA GLU A 122 31.65 -21.04 -6.72
C GLU A 122 32.72 -20.09 -6.12
N LEU A 123 32.41 -18.89 -5.60
CA LEU A 123 33.44 -18.07 -4.92
C LEU A 123 33.01 -17.52 -3.56
N ASN A 124 33.90 -17.67 -2.57
CA ASN A 124 33.86 -16.99 -1.28
C ASN A 124 34.29 -15.52 -1.50
N ALA A 125 33.51 -14.56 -0.98
CA ALA A 125 33.70 -13.12 -1.18
C ALA A 125 35.10 -12.60 -0.76
N VAL A 126 35.77 -13.26 0.18
CA VAL A 126 37.10 -12.88 0.67
C VAL A 126 38.22 -13.29 -0.31
N GLU A 127 38.09 -14.45 -0.95
CA GLU A 127 39.05 -14.91 -1.97
C GLU A 127 38.89 -14.12 -3.29
N LEU A 128 37.68 -13.63 -3.57
CA LEU A 128 37.42 -12.69 -4.67
C LEU A 128 38.17 -11.37 -4.46
N LEU A 129 38.16 -10.84 -3.23
CA LEU A 129 38.78 -9.56 -2.88
C LEU A 129 40.31 -9.56 -3.01
N GLU A 130 40.98 -10.68 -2.71
CA GLU A 130 42.44 -10.78 -2.81
C GLU A 130 42.93 -11.02 -4.24
N GLN A 131 42.19 -11.76 -5.08
CA GLN A 131 42.56 -11.99 -6.48
C GLN A 131 42.22 -10.81 -7.41
N HIS A 132 41.25 -9.97 -7.05
CA HIS A 132 40.86 -8.83 -7.90
C HIS A 132 41.67 -7.55 -7.70
N GLN A 133 42.52 -7.41 -6.67
CA GLN A 133 43.34 -6.20 -6.52
C GLN A 133 44.39 -6.05 -7.64
N SER A 134 44.97 -7.15 -8.16
CA SER A 134 45.90 -7.06 -9.29
C SER A 134 45.17 -6.94 -10.64
N PHE A 135 43.95 -7.48 -10.74
CA PHE A 135 43.16 -7.49 -11.97
C PHE A 135 42.38 -6.17 -12.18
N ALA A 136 41.94 -5.53 -11.09
CA ALA A 136 41.33 -4.21 -11.12
C ALA A 136 42.30 -3.14 -11.66
N GLN A 137 43.59 -3.24 -11.36
CA GLN A 137 44.61 -2.31 -11.84
C GLN A 137 44.80 -2.38 -13.37
N GLU A 138 44.81 -3.58 -13.95
CA GLU A 138 44.95 -3.80 -15.41
C GLU A 138 43.66 -3.49 -16.19
N PHE A 139 42.50 -3.65 -15.56
CA PHE A 139 41.19 -3.27 -16.10
C PHE A 139 40.91 -1.76 -15.97
N GLU A 140 41.35 -1.12 -14.88
CA GLU A 140 41.35 0.34 -14.68
C GLU A 140 42.20 1.05 -15.73
N ASP A 141 43.37 0.50 -16.06
CA ASP A 141 44.28 1.02 -17.08
C ASP A 141 43.68 0.97 -18.51
N ARG A 142 42.72 0.07 -18.77
CA ARG A 142 42.09 -0.12 -20.10
C ARG A 142 40.73 0.54 -20.26
N CYS A 143 39.95 0.69 -19.18
CA CYS A 143 38.55 1.13 -19.27
C CYS A 143 38.18 2.34 -18.39
N GLY A 144 39.13 2.97 -17.71
CA GLY A 144 38.91 4.25 -17.04
C GLY A 144 37.84 4.19 -15.94
N GLY A 145 38.25 3.75 -14.74
CA GLY A 145 37.55 4.00 -13.47
C GLY A 145 36.13 3.42 -13.37
N VAL A 146 36.03 2.13 -13.02
CA VAL A 146 34.74 1.45 -12.79
C VAL A 146 34.78 0.64 -11.49
N GLN A 147 34.84 1.34 -10.36
CA GLN A 147 34.73 0.73 -9.02
C GLN A 147 33.30 0.80 -8.45
N ALA A 148 32.48 1.75 -8.92
CA ALA A 148 31.10 1.97 -8.43
C ALA A 148 30.08 0.96 -8.99
N ILE A 149 30.21 0.58 -10.27
CA ILE A 149 29.24 -0.27 -10.99
C ILE A 149 29.09 -1.65 -10.34
N PHE A 150 30.19 -2.23 -9.83
CA PHE A 150 30.15 -3.55 -9.21
C PHE A 150 29.51 -3.52 -7.81
N ILE A 151 29.64 -2.40 -7.09
CA ILE A 151 29.09 -2.20 -5.75
C ILE A 151 27.57 -1.96 -5.80
N ASP A 152 27.10 -1.20 -6.80
CA ASP A 152 25.67 -0.88 -6.93
C ASP A 152 24.83 -2.11 -7.38
N LEU A 153 25.38 -2.95 -8.26
CA LEU A 153 24.76 -4.21 -8.68
C LEU A 153 24.67 -5.25 -7.54
N LEU A 154 25.70 -5.32 -6.68
CA LEU A 154 25.69 -6.16 -5.48
C LEU A 154 24.67 -5.66 -4.44
N SER A 155 24.52 -4.34 -4.31
CA SER A 155 23.56 -3.70 -3.40
C SER A 155 22.11 -3.93 -3.84
N LEU A 156 21.84 -3.84 -5.14
CA LEU A 156 20.54 -4.18 -5.74
C LEU A 156 20.18 -5.66 -5.59
N ALA A 157 21.15 -6.55 -5.80
CA ALA A 157 20.94 -7.99 -5.61
C ALA A 157 20.65 -8.37 -4.14
N GLN A 158 21.27 -7.69 -3.17
CA GLN A 158 21.01 -7.88 -1.75
C GLN A 158 19.64 -7.33 -1.31
N MET A 159 19.22 -6.18 -1.87
CA MET A 159 17.90 -5.60 -1.59
C MET A 159 16.73 -6.49 -2.03
N VAL A 160 16.86 -7.16 -3.18
CA VAL A 160 15.83 -8.06 -3.71
C VAL A 160 15.74 -9.36 -2.90
N ASP A 161 16.85 -9.87 -2.37
CA ASP A 161 16.88 -11.08 -1.54
C ASP A 161 16.21 -10.84 -0.16
N GLU A 162 16.42 -9.68 0.47
CA GLU A 162 15.77 -9.32 1.75
C GLU A 162 14.26 -9.04 1.61
N TYR A 163 13.83 -8.43 0.50
CA TYR A 163 12.40 -8.19 0.22
C TYR A 163 11.63 -9.50 0.00
N THR A 164 12.26 -10.47 -0.69
CA THR A 164 11.65 -11.77 -0.99
C THR A 164 11.57 -12.67 0.26
N LEU A 165 12.49 -12.53 1.22
CA LEU A 165 12.45 -13.22 2.51
C LEU A 165 11.32 -12.71 3.42
N ARG A 166 11.02 -11.40 3.43
CA ARG A 166 9.94 -10.82 4.24
C ARG A 166 8.54 -11.28 3.81
N GLN A 167 8.30 -11.50 2.52
CA GLN A 167 7.01 -12.00 1.99
C GLN A 167 6.70 -13.46 2.38
N ARG A 168 7.71 -14.27 2.73
CA ARG A 168 7.48 -15.65 3.22
C ARG A 168 7.02 -15.73 4.68
N SER A 169 7.13 -14.63 5.44
CA SER A 169 6.92 -14.62 6.90
C SER A 169 5.60 -13.97 7.33
N ASN A 170 4.96 -13.12 6.51
CA ASN A 170 3.67 -12.52 6.86
C ASN A 170 2.88 -11.98 5.63
N PRO A 171 1.86 -12.69 5.10
CA PRO A 171 1.17 -12.28 3.88
C PRO A 171 0.20 -11.08 4.03
N GLY A 172 -0.15 -10.68 5.27
CA GLY A 172 -1.26 -9.73 5.53
C GLY A 172 -0.88 -8.32 6.02
N HIS A 173 0.39 -7.92 5.95
CA HIS A 173 0.82 -6.60 6.50
C HIS A 173 1.78 -5.81 5.59
N GLY A 174 2.04 -6.29 4.38
CA GLY A 174 3.03 -5.71 3.47
C GLY A 174 2.51 -4.66 2.48
N ILE A 175 1.19 -4.55 2.28
CA ILE A 175 0.63 -3.68 1.24
C ILE A 175 0.38 -2.25 1.73
N LEU A 176 0.11 -2.02 3.02
CA LEU A 176 -0.20 -0.68 3.52
C LEU A 176 1.01 0.17 3.94
N GLN A 177 2.21 -0.39 4.15
CA GLN A 177 3.37 0.40 4.60
C GLN A 177 4.33 0.79 3.47
N PHE A 178 4.25 0.13 2.30
CA PHE A 178 5.07 0.49 1.14
C PHE A 178 4.42 1.61 0.30
N THR A 179 3.09 1.65 0.22
CA THR A 179 2.36 2.70 -0.52
C THR A 179 2.46 4.05 0.17
N THR A 180 2.42 4.14 1.50
CA THR A 180 2.60 5.42 2.23
C THR A 180 4.04 5.91 2.20
N SER A 181 5.04 5.02 2.28
CA SER A 181 6.46 5.38 2.29
C SER A 181 6.98 5.81 0.92
N VAL A 182 6.52 5.16 -0.15
CA VAL A 182 6.85 5.53 -1.53
C VAL A 182 6.00 6.72 -2.01
N ALA A 183 4.75 6.87 -1.54
CA ALA A 183 3.97 8.08 -1.79
C ALA A 183 4.61 9.31 -1.10
N GLN A 184 5.11 9.21 0.13
CA GLN A 184 5.81 10.33 0.78
C GLN A 184 7.20 10.60 0.18
N ALA A 185 7.98 9.58 -0.19
CA ALA A 185 9.27 9.79 -0.85
C ALA A 185 9.12 10.33 -2.30
N GLY A 186 8.10 9.88 -3.02
CA GLY A 186 7.74 10.36 -4.36
C GLY A 186 7.16 11.77 -4.35
N PHE A 187 6.26 12.11 -3.41
CA PHE A 187 5.71 13.46 -3.28
C PHE A 187 6.77 14.49 -2.87
N THR A 188 7.73 14.13 -2.01
CA THR A 188 8.74 15.10 -1.55
C THR A 188 9.79 15.40 -2.63
N GLN A 189 10.08 14.44 -3.53
CA GLN A 189 11.01 14.66 -4.64
C GLN A 189 10.36 15.36 -5.83
N MET A 190 9.03 15.20 -6.02
CA MET A 190 8.27 15.93 -7.05
C MET A 190 7.96 17.38 -6.65
N MET A 191 7.87 17.69 -5.34
CA MET A 191 7.61 19.03 -4.81
C MET A 191 8.88 19.88 -4.54
N MET A 192 10.07 19.41 -4.92
CA MET A 192 11.34 20.15 -4.72
C MET A 192 11.97 20.65 -6.04
N ASP A 193 11.42 20.28 -7.20
CA ASP A 193 11.85 20.80 -8.50
C ASP A 193 11.01 22.00 -9.01
N ASP A 194 9.91 22.36 -8.33
CA ASP A 194 9.05 23.51 -8.68
C ASP A 194 9.33 24.78 -7.85
N ASN A 195 10.60 25.03 -7.48
CA ASN A 195 11.06 26.35 -7.05
C ASN A 195 11.62 27.16 -8.23
N ASN A 196 10.86 27.21 -9.34
CA ASN A 196 10.86 28.41 -10.16
C ASN A 196 9.68 29.27 -9.70
N GLU A 197 10.03 30.40 -9.11
CA GLU A 197 9.15 31.55 -8.96
C GLU A 197 8.44 31.80 -10.30
N ASP A 198 7.13 31.58 -10.37
CA ASP A 198 6.21 32.31 -11.25
C ASP A 198 4.79 32.21 -10.66
N ASP A 199 4.36 33.33 -10.09
CA ASP A 199 2.99 33.81 -9.90
C ASP A 199 1.91 32.81 -9.44
N LEU A 200 1.73 32.73 -8.11
CA LEU A 200 0.41 32.49 -7.52
C LEU A 200 -0.48 33.69 -7.89
N ASP A 201 -1.17 33.59 -9.02
CA ASP A 201 -2.37 34.39 -9.24
C ASP A 201 -3.39 33.93 -8.19
N GLU A 202 -3.68 34.83 -7.24
CA GLU A 202 -4.94 34.79 -6.50
C GLU A 202 -6.06 34.99 -7.52
N GLY A 203 -6.43 33.91 -8.21
CA GLY A 203 -7.52 33.88 -9.15
C GLY A 203 -8.84 33.86 -8.38
N ASP A 204 -9.49 35.03 -8.32
CA ASP A 204 -10.93 35.12 -8.19
C ASP A 204 -11.58 34.08 -9.12
N ASP A 205 -12.21 33.06 -8.53
CA ASP A 205 -12.89 31.97 -9.25
C ASP A 205 -14.24 32.47 -9.78
N ASP A 206 -14.16 33.48 -10.65
CA ASP A 206 -15.23 34.02 -11.48
C ASP A 206 -14.86 33.74 -12.95
N ASN A 207 -14.65 32.47 -13.32
CA ASN A 207 -14.69 32.08 -14.74
C ASN A 207 -15.11 30.61 -14.92
N VAL A 208 -16.33 30.45 -15.44
CA VAL A 208 -16.80 29.23 -16.06
C VAL A 208 -15.81 28.86 -17.17
N ASP A 209 -15.09 27.75 -17.02
CA ASP A 209 -14.22 27.21 -18.07
C ASP A 209 -15.00 27.14 -19.39
N GLN A 210 -14.47 27.80 -20.42
CA GLN A 210 -15.02 27.69 -21.77
C GLN A 210 -14.74 26.27 -22.27
N ILE A 211 -15.75 25.41 -22.22
CA ILE A 211 -15.74 24.11 -22.89
C ILE A 211 -15.38 24.32 -24.36
N GLU A 212 -14.19 23.84 -24.77
CA GLU A 212 -13.78 23.78 -26.17
C GLU A 212 -14.41 22.55 -26.81
N TYR A 213 -15.43 22.76 -27.64
CA TYR A 213 -16.10 21.71 -28.41
C TYR A 213 -15.31 21.39 -29.68
N ASP A 214 -15.07 20.10 -29.95
CA ASP A 214 -14.34 19.64 -31.14
C ASP A 214 -15.23 19.80 -32.40
N GLU A 215 -14.99 20.85 -33.20
CA GLU A 215 -15.93 21.35 -34.24
C GLU A 215 -16.25 20.35 -35.39
N GLU A 216 -15.51 19.24 -35.54
CA GLU A 216 -15.66 18.32 -36.69
C GLU A 216 -16.69 17.18 -36.51
N SER A 217 -17.26 16.96 -35.32
CA SER A 217 -18.17 15.82 -35.05
C SER A 217 -19.45 16.14 -34.24
N ILE A 218 -19.81 17.42 -34.06
CA ILE A 218 -20.96 17.79 -33.22
C ILE A 218 -22.28 17.50 -33.92
N ALA A 219 -23.19 16.79 -33.24
CA ALA A 219 -24.51 16.49 -33.77
C ALA A 219 -25.29 17.79 -34.09
N PRO A 220 -26.05 17.87 -35.20
CA PRO A 220 -26.70 19.10 -35.64
C PRO A 220 -27.64 19.75 -34.59
N LEU A 221 -28.26 18.93 -33.74
CA LEU A 221 -29.11 19.41 -32.64
C LEU A 221 -28.29 20.07 -31.53
N ILE A 222 -27.16 19.48 -31.13
CA ILE A 222 -26.23 20.05 -30.16
C ILE A 222 -25.72 21.40 -30.67
N GLN A 223 -25.27 21.45 -31.92
CA GLN A 223 -24.77 22.69 -32.53
C GLN A 223 -25.82 23.81 -32.47
N ALA A 224 -27.08 23.50 -32.79
CA ALA A 224 -28.18 24.46 -32.73
C ALA A 224 -28.46 24.93 -31.28
N ILE A 225 -28.33 24.03 -30.28
CA ILE A 225 -28.44 24.36 -28.85
C ILE A 225 -27.31 25.29 -28.41
N LEU A 226 -26.06 25.00 -28.79
CA LEU A 226 -24.90 25.83 -28.46
C LEU A 226 -25.02 27.24 -29.08
N GLN A 227 -25.58 27.32 -30.29
CA GLN A 227 -25.84 28.56 -31.01
C GLN A 227 -27.11 29.31 -30.55
N ASP A 228 -27.90 28.71 -29.66
CA ASP A 228 -29.19 29.24 -29.18
C ASP A 228 -30.21 29.53 -30.32
N ASP A 229 -30.14 28.76 -31.41
CA ASP A 229 -31.06 28.90 -32.56
C ASP A 229 -32.35 28.10 -32.34
N LEU A 230 -33.32 28.72 -31.68
CA LEU A 230 -34.59 28.08 -31.36
C LEU A 230 -35.37 27.58 -32.59
N ASP A 231 -35.30 28.29 -33.72
CA ASP A 231 -36.03 27.90 -34.94
C ASP A 231 -35.41 26.64 -35.55
N GLN A 232 -34.07 26.54 -35.53
CA GLN A 232 -33.36 25.35 -35.97
C GLN A 232 -33.59 24.18 -35.01
N ILE A 233 -33.58 24.40 -33.69
CA ILE A 233 -33.90 23.38 -32.68
C ILE A 233 -35.29 22.80 -32.92
N GLU A 234 -36.32 23.64 -33.03
CA GLU A 234 -37.71 23.19 -33.27
C GLU A 234 -37.84 22.40 -34.58
N THR A 235 -37.12 22.83 -35.62
CA THR A 235 -37.09 22.13 -36.91
C THR A 235 -36.47 20.75 -36.79
N LEU A 236 -35.35 20.62 -36.08
CA LEU A 236 -34.64 19.35 -35.88
C LEU A 236 -35.44 18.39 -34.98
N LEU A 237 -36.07 18.90 -33.92
CA LEU A 237 -36.98 18.10 -33.07
C LEU A 237 -38.17 17.57 -33.87
N ALA A 238 -38.77 18.38 -34.74
CA ALA A 238 -39.85 17.94 -35.62
C ALA A 238 -39.41 16.88 -36.65
N GLN A 239 -38.12 16.82 -36.98
CA GLN A 239 -37.53 15.80 -37.86
C GLN A 239 -37.17 14.51 -37.12
N GLY A 240 -37.38 14.45 -35.79
CA GLY A 240 -37.05 13.28 -34.98
C GLY A 240 -35.55 13.16 -34.70
N ALA A 241 -34.87 14.28 -34.45
CA ALA A 241 -33.48 14.27 -34.01
C ALA A 241 -33.29 13.38 -32.77
N GLU A 242 -32.15 12.68 -32.71
CA GLU A 242 -31.78 11.83 -31.57
C GLU A 242 -31.62 12.68 -30.30
N LEU A 243 -32.30 12.27 -29.23
CA LEU A 243 -32.29 12.99 -27.94
C LEU A 243 -31.42 12.29 -26.89
N ASP A 244 -31.20 10.98 -27.04
CA ASP A 244 -30.55 10.13 -26.05
C ASP A 244 -29.54 9.21 -26.75
N PRO A 245 -28.44 9.79 -27.24
CA PRO A 245 -27.44 9.04 -27.99
C PRO A 245 -26.89 7.85 -27.20
N LYS A 246 -26.57 6.77 -27.93
CA LYS A 246 -26.07 5.52 -27.34
C LYS A 246 -24.56 5.44 -27.31
N ASP A 247 -23.88 6.17 -28.18
CA ASP A 247 -22.42 6.23 -28.16
C ASP A 247 -21.96 6.98 -26.91
N TRP A 248 -20.86 6.53 -26.33
CA TRP A 248 -20.27 7.13 -25.14
C TRP A 248 -19.50 8.42 -25.46
N GLN A 249 -19.21 8.66 -26.74
CA GLN A 249 -18.61 9.92 -27.24
C GLN A 249 -19.65 10.96 -27.68
N GLU A 250 -20.93 10.60 -27.74
CA GLU A 250 -22.00 11.49 -28.21
C GLU A 250 -22.62 12.27 -27.04
N GLU A 251 -22.52 13.60 -27.11
CA GLU A 251 -23.05 14.53 -26.11
C GLU A 251 -24.58 14.48 -25.99
N VAL A 252 -25.10 14.67 -24.78
CA VAL A 252 -26.53 14.60 -24.48
C VAL A 252 -27.16 15.98 -24.66
N PRO A 253 -28.12 16.17 -25.61
CA PRO A 253 -28.74 17.47 -25.88
C PRO A 253 -29.33 18.17 -24.67
N LEU A 254 -29.91 17.40 -23.73
CA LEU A 254 -30.45 17.96 -22.51
C LEU A 254 -29.35 18.52 -21.59
N VAL A 255 -28.21 17.84 -21.47
CA VAL A 255 -27.07 18.32 -20.67
C VAL A 255 -26.47 19.57 -21.32
N ALA A 256 -26.31 19.60 -22.64
CA ALA A 256 -25.88 20.80 -23.36
C ALA A 256 -26.85 21.98 -23.15
N ALA A 257 -28.17 21.76 -23.18
CA ALA A 257 -29.16 22.81 -22.93
C ALA A 257 -29.15 23.33 -21.48
N VAL A 258 -28.90 22.45 -20.51
CA VAL A 258 -28.68 22.82 -19.10
C VAL A 258 -27.40 23.63 -18.98
N TYR A 259 -26.31 23.20 -19.63
CA TYR A 259 -25.03 23.90 -19.64
C TYR A 259 -25.19 25.35 -20.13
N ARG A 260 -26.00 25.57 -21.17
CA ARG A 260 -26.33 26.90 -21.71
C ARG A 260 -27.31 27.71 -20.86
N GLN A 261 -27.81 27.14 -19.76
CA GLN A 261 -28.78 27.76 -18.85
C GLN A 261 -30.01 28.36 -19.56
N ASN A 262 -30.56 27.66 -20.55
CA ASN A 262 -31.75 28.12 -21.29
C ASN A 262 -33.01 27.30 -20.94
N PRO A 263 -33.85 27.75 -19.98
CA PRO A 263 -35.05 27.04 -19.56
C PRO A 263 -36.04 26.75 -20.70
N LYS A 264 -36.07 27.58 -21.75
CA LYS A 264 -37.00 27.37 -22.88
C LYS A 264 -36.58 26.16 -23.70
N VAL A 265 -35.29 26.07 -24.04
CA VAL A 265 -34.74 24.93 -24.79
C VAL A 265 -34.84 23.66 -23.95
N ILE A 266 -34.52 23.73 -22.66
CA ILE A 266 -34.69 22.61 -21.73
C ILE A 266 -36.15 22.12 -21.74
N GLN A 267 -37.13 23.01 -21.58
CA GLN A 267 -38.55 22.65 -21.64
C GLN A 267 -38.97 22.03 -22.98
N ARG A 268 -38.36 22.44 -24.10
CA ARG A 268 -38.62 21.82 -25.42
C ARG A 268 -38.09 20.40 -25.50
N LEU A 269 -36.87 20.17 -25.04
CA LEU A 269 -36.26 18.84 -25.03
C LEU A 269 -37.02 17.88 -24.10
N ILE A 270 -37.44 18.36 -22.93
CA ILE A 270 -38.32 17.60 -22.01
C ILE A 270 -39.64 17.26 -22.71
N ALA A 271 -40.28 18.22 -23.39
CA ALA A 271 -41.54 17.97 -24.10
C ALA A 271 -41.38 17.03 -25.30
N ALA A 272 -40.18 16.97 -25.89
CA ALA A 272 -39.83 16.04 -26.96
C ALA A 272 -39.50 14.62 -26.44
N GLY A 273 -39.42 14.43 -25.12
CA GLY A 273 -39.24 13.13 -24.48
C GLY A 273 -37.78 12.75 -24.18
N ALA A 274 -36.88 13.74 -24.05
CA ALA A 274 -35.49 13.49 -23.63
C ALA A 274 -35.44 12.79 -22.27
N ASN A 275 -34.50 11.85 -22.09
CA ASN A 275 -34.28 11.19 -20.81
C ASN A 275 -33.62 12.15 -19.81
N LEU A 276 -34.32 12.42 -18.71
CA LEU A 276 -33.91 13.41 -17.71
C LEU A 276 -32.73 12.96 -16.86
N ASP A 277 -32.45 11.66 -16.84
CA ASP A 277 -31.42 11.03 -16.00
C ASP A 277 -30.25 10.50 -16.84
N ARG A 278 -30.24 10.77 -18.15
CA ARG A 278 -29.16 10.32 -19.05
C ARG A 278 -27.87 11.05 -18.70
N LEU A 279 -26.90 10.30 -18.22
CA LEU A 279 -25.53 10.76 -18.01
C LEU A 279 -24.86 11.07 -19.36
N ASP A 280 -24.26 12.24 -19.45
CA ASP A 280 -23.32 12.61 -20.49
C ASP A 280 -21.90 12.26 -20.02
N LEU A 281 -21.25 11.35 -20.74
CA LEU A 281 -19.90 10.86 -20.42
C LEU A 281 -18.79 11.80 -20.90
N ALA A 282 -19.09 12.78 -21.76
CA ALA A 282 -18.09 13.77 -22.18
C ALA A 282 -17.81 14.77 -21.04
N VAL A 283 -18.81 15.04 -20.22
CA VAL A 283 -18.74 15.98 -19.08
C VAL A 283 -18.98 15.31 -17.73
N ASP A 284 -19.05 13.97 -17.73
CA ASP A 284 -19.38 13.13 -16.58
C ASP A 284 -20.52 13.70 -15.74
N CYS A 285 -21.69 13.97 -16.32
CA CYS A 285 -22.80 14.59 -15.59
C CYS A 285 -24.16 14.24 -16.14
N SER A 286 -25.13 14.06 -15.23
CA SER A 286 -26.56 14.08 -15.58
C SER A 286 -27.06 15.52 -15.73
N PRO A 287 -28.25 15.75 -16.33
CA PRO A 287 -28.86 17.08 -16.37
C PRO A 287 -29.01 17.74 -15.00
N VAL A 288 -29.41 16.96 -13.98
CA VAL A 288 -29.51 17.45 -12.60
C VAL A 288 -28.12 17.74 -12.03
N GLY A 289 -27.15 16.82 -12.22
CA GLY A 289 -25.76 17.01 -11.81
C GLY A 289 -25.12 18.28 -12.40
N MET A 290 -25.33 18.54 -13.69
CA MET A 290 -24.86 19.76 -14.35
C MET A 290 -25.51 21.02 -13.75
N ALA A 291 -26.82 21.01 -13.50
CA ALA A 291 -27.51 22.14 -12.87
C ALA A 291 -27.00 22.40 -11.43
N ILE A 292 -26.60 21.35 -10.70
CA ILE A 292 -25.97 21.46 -9.39
C ILE A 292 -24.56 22.05 -9.52
N LYS A 293 -23.72 21.51 -10.42
CA LYS A 293 -22.36 22.03 -10.67
C LYS A 293 -22.36 23.52 -11.01
N GLN A 294 -23.36 23.97 -11.77
CA GLN A 294 -23.59 25.38 -12.12
C GLN A 294 -24.24 26.23 -11.02
N ASN A 295 -24.44 25.68 -9.81
CA ASN A 295 -25.08 26.34 -8.68
C ASN A 295 -26.41 27.02 -9.07
N SER A 296 -27.28 26.29 -9.77
CA SER A 296 -28.52 26.82 -10.36
C SER A 296 -29.78 26.17 -9.75
N PRO A 297 -30.24 26.61 -8.56
CA PRO A 297 -31.43 26.07 -7.89
C PRO A 297 -32.70 26.05 -8.75
N ASN A 298 -32.87 27.04 -9.64
CA ASN A 298 -34.01 27.12 -10.54
C ASN A 298 -34.02 26.01 -11.59
N LEU A 299 -32.85 25.63 -12.11
CA LEU A 299 -32.71 24.56 -13.11
C LEU A 299 -32.87 23.20 -12.45
N VAL A 300 -32.29 23.00 -11.27
CA VAL A 300 -32.52 21.81 -10.44
C VAL A 300 -34.02 21.64 -10.19
N THR A 301 -34.69 22.70 -9.71
CA THR A 301 -36.14 22.69 -9.46
C THR A 301 -36.95 22.37 -10.73
N LEU A 302 -36.56 22.91 -11.88
CA LEU A 302 -37.25 22.67 -13.15
C LEU A 302 -37.15 21.19 -13.57
N LEU A 303 -35.96 20.60 -13.48
CA LEU A 303 -35.71 19.22 -13.86
C LEU A 303 -36.43 18.23 -12.93
N LEU A 304 -36.38 18.47 -11.62
CA LEU A 304 -37.08 17.62 -10.64
C LEU A 304 -38.61 17.68 -10.80
N HIS A 305 -39.18 18.87 -11.06
CA HIS A 305 -40.62 18.97 -11.36
C HIS A 305 -41.01 18.28 -12.67
N ALA A 306 -40.08 18.15 -13.61
CA ALA A 306 -40.28 17.38 -14.84
C ALA A 306 -40.17 15.86 -14.63
N GLY A 307 -39.72 15.42 -13.45
CA GLY A 307 -39.62 14.01 -13.07
C GLY A 307 -38.22 13.43 -13.15
N ALA A 308 -37.17 14.27 -13.21
CA ALA A 308 -35.79 13.81 -13.06
C ALA A 308 -35.57 13.21 -11.66
N SER A 309 -34.71 12.21 -11.56
CA SER A 309 -34.35 11.62 -10.28
C SER A 309 -33.56 12.61 -9.43
N PRO A 310 -33.93 12.80 -8.16
CA PRO A 310 -33.19 13.67 -7.24
C PRO A 310 -31.85 13.07 -6.78
N ASP A 311 -31.63 11.77 -7.02
CA ASP A 311 -30.37 11.09 -6.71
C ASP A 311 -29.33 11.21 -7.85
N SER A 312 -29.76 11.67 -9.04
CA SER A 312 -28.88 11.87 -10.19
C SER A 312 -27.82 12.93 -9.92
N GLY A 313 -26.56 12.57 -10.15
CA GLY A 313 -25.41 13.45 -10.02
C GLY A 313 -24.43 13.26 -11.17
N ASP A 314 -23.16 13.02 -10.86
CA ASP A 314 -22.14 12.57 -11.82
C ASP A 314 -21.82 11.08 -11.62
N LEU A 315 -20.76 10.59 -12.27
CA LEU A 315 -20.32 9.21 -12.13
C LEU A 315 -19.93 8.86 -10.70
N SER A 316 -19.27 9.80 -10.02
CA SER A 316 -18.68 9.54 -8.70
C SER A 316 -19.67 9.85 -7.58
N TRP A 317 -20.47 10.91 -7.73
CA TRP A 317 -21.23 11.52 -6.66
C TRP A 317 -22.71 11.69 -6.99
N THR A 318 -23.55 11.42 -5.99
CA THR A 318 -24.98 11.75 -6.04
C THR A 318 -25.22 13.25 -6.11
N GLY A 319 -26.42 13.66 -6.51
CA GLY A 319 -26.81 15.08 -6.45
C GLY A 319 -26.68 15.68 -5.04
N LEU A 320 -27.00 14.91 -3.99
CA LEU A 320 -26.85 15.36 -2.60
C LEU A 320 -25.39 15.66 -2.24
N THR A 321 -24.47 14.77 -2.60
CA THR A 321 -23.06 14.89 -2.23
C THR A 321 -22.35 15.96 -3.06
N LEU A 322 -22.73 16.17 -4.32
CA LEU A 322 -22.33 17.35 -5.09
C LEU A 322 -22.73 18.65 -4.39
N ALA A 323 -23.96 18.74 -3.88
CA ALA A 323 -24.43 19.92 -3.16
C ALA A 323 -23.70 20.14 -1.83
N ILE A 324 -23.33 19.07 -1.11
CA ILE A 324 -22.54 19.16 0.13
C ILE A 324 -21.11 19.58 -0.18
N ASN A 325 -20.47 19.00 -1.20
CA ASN A 325 -19.11 19.38 -1.59
C ASN A 325 -19.00 20.87 -1.96
N GLN A 326 -20.04 21.43 -2.58
CA GLN A 326 -20.12 22.86 -2.91
C GLN A 326 -20.58 23.76 -1.75
N ASP A 327 -20.78 23.22 -0.55
CA ASP A 327 -21.36 23.94 0.60
C ASP A 327 -22.72 24.62 0.28
N ASN A 328 -23.53 23.99 -0.58
CA ASN A 328 -24.76 24.55 -1.13
C ASN A 328 -26.03 24.07 -0.42
N LEU A 329 -26.32 24.67 0.73
CA LEU A 329 -27.50 24.34 1.54
C LEU A 329 -28.85 24.50 0.79
N PRO A 330 -29.09 25.55 -0.04
CA PRO A 330 -30.32 25.66 -0.82
C PRO A 330 -30.58 24.51 -1.78
N ILE A 331 -29.57 24.08 -2.55
CA ILE A 331 -29.72 22.96 -3.49
C ILE A 331 -29.89 21.65 -2.72
N LEU A 332 -29.12 21.43 -1.66
CA LEU A 332 -29.26 20.26 -0.79
C LEU A 332 -30.71 20.12 -0.27
N LYS A 333 -31.30 21.23 0.16
CA LYS A 333 -32.70 21.27 0.61
C LYS A 333 -33.68 20.93 -0.51
N ILE A 334 -33.50 21.46 -1.71
CA ILE A 334 -34.36 21.16 -2.86
C ILE A 334 -34.35 19.66 -3.19
N LEU A 335 -33.16 19.04 -3.17
CA LEU A 335 -33.00 17.62 -3.47
C LEU A 335 -33.67 16.73 -2.41
N LEU A 336 -33.46 17.03 -1.13
CA LEU A 336 -34.10 16.30 -0.03
C LEU A 336 -35.63 16.48 -0.02
N GLU A 337 -36.14 17.67 -0.32
CA GLU A 337 -37.58 17.92 -0.47
C GLU A 337 -38.19 17.19 -1.68
N ALA A 338 -37.39 16.94 -2.72
CA ALA A 338 -37.77 16.14 -3.88
C ALA A 338 -37.68 14.62 -3.63
N GLY A 339 -37.17 14.20 -2.47
CA GLY A 339 -37.11 12.80 -2.06
C GLY A 339 -35.80 12.09 -2.40
N ALA A 340 -34.69 12.81 -2.54
CA ALA A 340 -33.36 12.20 -2.62
C ALA A 340 -33.09 11.32 -1.40
N ASP A 341 -32.47 10.16 -1.61
CA ASP A 341 -32.10 9.22 -0.55
C ASP A 341 -30.83 9.70 0.17
N PRO A 342 -30.91 10.15 1.43
CA PRO A 342 -29.73 10.59 2.18
C PRO A 342 -28.78 9.43 2.55
N ASN A 343 -29.18 8.18 2.31
CA ASN A 343 -28.42 6.97 2.61
C ASN A 343 -27.89 6.27 1.35
N ALA A 344 -28.03 6.87 0.18
CA ALA A 344 -27.48 6.31 -1.06
C ALA A 344 -25.96 6.09 -0.92
N ASP A 345 -25.51 4.88 -1.23
CA ASP A 345 -24.09 4.51 -1.21
C ASP A 345 -23.37 5.17 -2.40
N MET A 346 -22.15 5.65 -2.17
CA MET A 346 -21.27 6.24 -3.20
C MET A 346 -20.18 5.26 -3.64
N GLU A 347 -19.53 5.51 -4.79
CA GLU A 347 -18.38 4.70 -5.25
C GLU A 347 -17.22 4.73 -4.25
N ASP A 348 -16.99 5.86 -3.59
CA ASP A 348 -15.94 6.03 -2.56
C ASP A 348 -16.43 5.66 -1.14
N TYR A 349 -17.57 4.98 -1.02
CA TYR A 349 -18.15 4.47 0.22
C TYR A 349 -18.51 5.51 1.29
N ASP A 350 -18.13 6.78 1.16
CA ASP A 350 -18.60 7.84 2.04
C ASP A 350 -20.13 8.02 1.92
N ARG A 351 -20.81 8.30 3.03
CA ARG A 351 -22.23 8.72 3.01
C ARG A 351 -22.34 10.23 3.05
N ALA A 352 -23.42 10.78 2.50
CA ALA A 352 -23.69 12.23 2.51
C ALA A 352 -23.52 12.86 3.92
N ILE A 353 -23.99 12.17 4.96
CA ILE A 353 -23.85 12.64 6.34
C ILE A 353 -22.41 12.61 6.87
N MET A 354 -21.58 11.66 6.42
CA MET A 354 -20.16 11.61 6.78
C MET A 354 -19.40 12.75 6.13
N HIS A 355 -19.67 13.02 4.85
CA HIS A 355 -19.06 14.13 4.13
C HIS A 355 -19.47 15.50 4.72
N ALA A 356 -20.74 15.70 5.04
CA ALA A 356 -21.19 16.91 5.74
C ALA A 356 -20.56 17.05 7.14
N ALA A 357 -20.36 15.92 7.84
CA ALA A 357 -19.74 15.91 9.16
C ALA A 357 -18.22 16.15 9.11
N SER A 358 -17.52 15.68 8.08
CA SER A 358 -16.08 15.91 7.87
C SER A 358 -15.77 17.37 7.53
N GLN A 359 -16.69 18.05 6.84
CA GLN A 359 -16.61 19.49 6.58
C GLN A 359 -17.01 20.35 7.79
N GLY A 360 -17.76 19.80 8.74
CA GLY A 360 -18.21 20.50 9.93
C GLY A 360 -19.45 21.36 9.74
N ASN A 361 -20.16 21.19 8.63
CA ASN A 361 -21.39 21.94 8.37
C ASN A 361 -22.56 21.35 9.18
N LEU A 362 -22.77 21.91 10.37
CA LEU A 362 -23.84 21.48 11.28
C LEU A 362 -25.24 21.62 10.66
N GLU A 363 -25.48 22.64 9.84
CA GLU A 363 -26.80 22.87 9.23
C GLU A 363 -27.13 21.78 8.20
N MET A 364 -26.15 21.39 7.37
CA MET A 364 -26.30 20.27 6.45
C MET A 364 -26.50 18.94 7.16
N VAL A 365 -25.72 18.68 8.22
CA VAL A 365 -25.89 17.46 9.04
C VAL A 365 -27.28 17.41 9.65
N GLN A 366 -27.77 18.52 10.22
CA GLN A 366 -29.14 18.61 10.76
C GLN A 366 -30.20 18.35 9.70
N LEU A 367 -30.01 18.89 8.50
CA LEU A 367 -30.94 18.73 7.40
C LEU A 367 -31.01 17.28 6.92
N LEU A 368 -29.86 16.61 6.77
CA LEU A 368 -29.76 15.19 6.42
C LEU A 368 -30.41 14.29 7.48
N VAL A 369 -30.12 14.52 8.76
CA VAL A 369 -30.76 13.79 9.88
C VAL A 369 -32.28 13.95 9.86
N THR A 370 -32.78 15.15 9.57
CA THR A 370 -34.22 15.42 9.51
C THR A 370 -34.91 14.65 8.38
N HIS A 371 -34.18 14.33 7.32
CA HIS A 371 -34.67 13.55 6.17
C HIS A 371 -34.34 12.05 6.26
N GLY A 372 -33.87 11.56 7.40
CA GLY A 372 -33.69 10.13 7.65
C GLY A 372 -32.31 9.56 7.32
N ALA A 373 -31.27 10.40 7.27
CA ALA A 373 -29.89 9.92 7.22
C ALA A 373 -29.58 9.05 8.45
N ASP A 374 -28.99 7.86 8.22
CA ASP A 374 -28.53 6.99 9.28
C ASP A 374 -27.23 7.54 9.89
N VAL A 375 -27.38 8.07 11.10
CA VAL A 375 -26.29 8.67 11.88
C VAL A 375 -25.30 7.65 12.44
N SER A 376 -25.70 6.38 12.55
CA SER A 376 -24.87 5.30 13.12
C SER A 376 -24.28 4.40 12.02
N ALA A 377 -24.49 4.77 10.77
CA ALA A 377 -24.03 3.99 9.64
C ALA A 377 -22.50 4.00 9.58
N TRP A 378 -21.92 2.83 9.35
CA TRP A 378 -20.47 2.63 9.24
C TRP A 378 -20.03 2.61 7.78
N SER A 379 -18.87 3.18 7.50
CA SER A 379 -18.18 3.10 6.22
C SER A 379 -16.68 3.20 6.42
N GLN A 380 -15.91 2.28 5.83
CA GLN A 380 -14.44 2.22 5.98
C GLN A 380 -13.99 2.26 7.45
N GLY A 381 -14.76 1.63 8.35
CA GLY A 381 -14.51 1.66 9.80
C GLY A 381 -14.82 2.98 10.52
N ASP A 382 -15.31 4.01 9.80
CA ASP A 382 -15.69 5.31 10.34
C ASP A 382 -17.21 5.54 10.33
N THR A 383 -17.66 6.49 11.16
CA THR A 383 -19.04 6.97 11.23
C THR A 383 -19.06 8.49 11.16
N ALA A 384 -20.20 9.12 10.88
CA ALA A 384 -20.27 10.59 10.79
C ALA A 384 -19.79 11.30 12.06
N ILE A 385 -20.04 10.72 13.25
CA ILE A 385 -19.54 11.27 14.51
C ILE A 385 -18.01 11.13 14.63
N MET A 386 -17.41 10.10 14.06
CA MET A 386 -15.95 9.92 13.98
C MET A 386 -15.34 10.88 12.95
N SER A 387 -15.93 11.06 11.78
CA SER A 387 -15.49 12.05 10.80
C SER A 387 -15.49 13.47 11.39
N ALA A 388 -16.52 13.81 12.17
CA ALA A 388 -16.55 15.06 12.94
C ALA A 388 -15.44 15.13 14.00
N ALA A 389 -15.12 14.00 14.65
CA ALA A 389 -14.02 13.93 15.62
C ALA A 389 -12.63 14.04 14.96
N HIS A 390 -12.44 13.44 13.79
CA HIS A 390 -11.19 13.46 13.04
C HIS A 390 -10.85 14.87 12.57
N ASN A 391 -11.88 15.66 12.25
CA ASN A 391 -11.75 17.02 11.72
C ASN A 391 -12.02 18.13 12.76
N GLU A 392 -12.15 17.76 14.04
CA GLU A 392 -12.33 18.69 15.16
C GLU A 392 -13.65 19.49 15.19
N HIS A 393 -14.69 18.98 14.52
CA HIS A 393 -16.00 19.61 14.41
C HIS A 393 -16.87 19.35 15.63
N LYS A 394 -16.50 19.95 16.75
CA LYS A 394 -17.16 19.78 18.05
C LYS A 394 -18.68 19.97 18.01
N ALA A 395 -19.17 20.96 17.27
CA ALA A 395 -20.61 21.24 17.19
C ALA A 395 -21.38 20.10 16.51
N VAL A 396 -20.81 19.52 15.45
CA VAL A 396 -21.37 18.34 14.77
C VAL A 396 -21.27 17.11 15.69
N TYR A 397 -20.13 16.92 16.35
CA TYR A 397 -19.93 15.83 17.29
C TYR A 397 -20.97 15.86 18.43
N GLU A 398 -21.15 17.01 19.09
CA GLU A 398 -22.13 17.18 20.18
C GLU A 398 -23.58 16.98 19.71
N TYR A 399 -23.88 17.32 18.44
CA TYR A 399 -25.19 17.08 17.84
C TYR A 399 -25.44 15.61 17.55
N LEU A 400 -24.46 14.88 16.98
CA LEU A 400 -24.59 13.47 16.63
C LEU A 400 -24.50 12.54 17.84
N TYR A 401 -23.73 12.89 18.88
CA TYR A 401 -23.50 12.07 20.07
C TYR A 401 -24.77 11.47 20.74
N PRO A 402 -25.85 12.24 20.96
CA PRO A 402 -27.08 11.68 21.51
C PRO A 402 -27.94 10.91 20.50
N LEU A 403 -27.65 11.02 19.19
CA LEU A 403 -28.44 10.42 18.11
C LEU A 403 -27.92 9.05 17.68
N VAL A 404 -26.62 8.80 17.85
CA VAL A 404 -26.00 7.50 17.51
C VAL A 404 -26.38 6.40 18.51
N ASP A 405 -26.34 5.14 18.05
CA ASP A 405 -26.54 3.97 18.89
C ASP A 405 -25.43 3.78 19.95
N ASP A 406 -25.65 2.86 20.89
CA ASP A 406 -24.74 2.63 22.02
C ASP A 406 -23.39 2.01 21.57
N GLU A 407 -23.38 1.24 20.47
CA GLU A 407 -22.17 0.62 19.91
C GLU A 407 -21.25 1.71 19.34
N THR A 408 -21.79 2.56 18.46
CA THR A 408 -21.14 3.72 17.85
C THR A 408 -20.69 4.72 18.90
N ARG A 409 -21.53 5.01 19.91
CA ARG A 409 -21.17 5.92 21.01
C ARG A 409 -19.99 5.39 21.82
N ARG A 410 -20.00 4.11 22.18
CA ARG A 410 -18.90 3.47 22.92
C ARG A 410 -17.59 3.54 22.13
N TYR A 411 -17.65 3.36 20.82
CA TYR A 411 -16.47 3.47 19.95
C TYR A 411 -15.99 4.92 19.85
N ALA A 412 -16.90 5.88 19.64
CA ALA A 412 -16.60 7.31 19.62
C ALA A 412 -16.05 7.83 20.96
N ASP A 413 -16.46 7.28 22.11
CA ASP A 413 -15.88 7.60 23.41
C ASP A 413 -14.45 7.08 23.56
N LYS A 414 -14.21 5.86 23.08
CA LYS A 414 -12.90 5.19 23.16
C LYS A 414 -11.88 5.80 22.20
N HIS A 415 -12.31 6.15 21.00
CA HIS A 415 -11.44 6.59 19.90
C HIS A 415 -11.58 8.10 19.64
N GLY A 416 -12.78 8.66 19.62
CA GLY A 416 -13.03 10.06 19.23
C GLY A 416 -12.29 11.10 20.07
N GLN A 417 -12.17 10.95 21.40
CA GLN A 417 -11.39 11.90 22.21
C GLN A 417 -9.88 11.81 21.95
N ALA A 418 -9.37 10.59 21.78
CA ALA A 418 -7.97 10.36 21.43
C ALA A 418 -7.67 10.88 20.03
N VAL A 419 -8.58 10.70 19.08
CA VAL A 419 -8.42 11.17 17.71
C VAL A 419 -8.53 12.69 17.62
N MET A 420 -9.47 13.34 18.30
CA MET A 420 -9.52 14.81 18.42
C MET A 420 -8.20 15.37 18.97
N ALA A 421 -7.64 14.73 20.01
CA ALA A 421 -6.35 15.14 20.57
C ALA A 421 -5.18 14.93 19.60
N LYS A 422 -5.20 13.83 18.81
CA LYS A 422 -4.20 13.54 17.78
C LYS A 422 -4.31 14.49 16.58
N ALA A 423 -5.51 14.78 16.10
CA ALA A 423 -5.80 15.74 15.04
C ALA A 423 -5.33 17.15 15.41
N ALA A 424 -5.67 17.60 16.63
CA ALA A 424 -5.20 18.88 17.16
C ALA A 424 -3.66 18.95 17.24
N LYS A 425 -3.01 17.86 17.68
CA LYS A 425 -1.55 17.74 17.65
C LYS A 425 -0.99 17.80 16.23
N ARG A 426 -1.60 17.12 15.25
CA ARG A 426 -1.15 17.11 13.85
C ARG A 426 -1.29 18.49 13.21
N LYS A 427 -2.41 19.18 13.43
CA LYS A 427 -2.63 20.56 12.98
C LYS A 427 -1.63 21.54 13.58
N ALA A 428 -1.32 21.36 14.88
CA ALA A 428 -0.25 22.14 15.52
C ALA A 428 1.12 21.91 14.86
N ARG A 429 1.44 20.68 14.45
CA ARG A 429 2.67 20.35 13.71
C ARG A 429 2.72 20.98 12.32
N LEU A 430 1.65 20.87 11.54
CA LEU A 430 1.50 21.50 10.22
C LEU A 430 1.80 23.02 10.24
N SER A 431 1.47 23.68 11.35
CA SER A 431 1.76 25.11 11.52
C SER A 431 3.22 25.43 11.87
N ASN A 432 4.01 24.43 12.30
CA ASN A 432 5.37 24.61 12.79
C ASN A 432 6.43 24.43 11.69
N LYS A 433 6.51 25.41 10.78
CA LYS A 433 7.50 25.43 9.68
C LYS A 433 8.96 25.29 10.15
N GLY A 434 9.27 25.68 11.38
CA GLY A 434 10.61 25.51 11.96
C GLY A 434 10.94 24.05 12.28
N ALA A 435 9.94 23.29 12.76
CA ALA A 435 10.10 21.86 13.00
C ALA A 435 10.36 21.09 11.70
N GLU A 436 9.59 21.38 10.65
CA GLU A 436 9.77 20.73 9.33
C GLU A 436 11.15 21.02 8.75
N LYS A 437 11.59 22.29 8.74
CA LYS A 437 12.93 22.64 8.25
C LYS A 437 14.05 21.93 9.00
N LEU A 438 13.92 21.78 10.33
CA LEU A 438 14.91 21.07 11.14
C LEU A 438 14.86 19.56 10.88
N GLY A 439 13.66 19.00 10.72
CA GLY A 439 13.44 17.62 10.31
C GLY A 439 14.09 17.31 8.96
N ASP A 440 13.78 18.06 7.92
CA ASP A 440 14.35 17.89 6.57
C ASP A 440 15.87 18.03 6.58
N ALA A 441 16.39 19.05 7.24
CA ALA A 441 17.83 19.23 7.37
C ALA A 441 18.49 18.03 8.06
N ALA A 442 17.80 17.42 9.02
CA ALA A 442 18.27 16.23 9.72
C ALA A 442 18.18 14.96 8.86
N LEU A 443 17.07 14.80 8.13
CA LEU A 443 16.80 13.72 7.17
C LEU A 443 17.85 13.66 6.06
N TYR A 444 18.20 14.80 5.48
CA TYR A 444 19.15 14.91 4.36
C TYR A 444 20.61 15.14 4.81
N GLY A 445 20.90 15.07 6.11
CA GLY A 445 22.26 15.18 6.62
C GLY A 445 22.89 16.59 6.49
N LYS A 446 22.07 17.64 6.34
CA LYS A 446 22.52 19.03 6.11
C LYS A 446 22.99 19.70 7.40
N LEU A 447 24.16 19.30 7.91
CA LEU A 447 24.73 19.78 9.19
C LEU A 447 24.74 21.30 9.37
N ALA A 448 25.09 22.06 8.35
CA ALA A 448 25.16 23.52 8.43
C ALA A 448 23.77 24.13 8.71
N GLN A 449 22.73 23.62 8.05
CA GLN A 449 21.36 24.04 8.26
C GLN A 449 20.84 23.63 9.63
N VAL A 450 21.14 22.40 10.08
CA VAL A 450 20.80 21.94 11.44
C VAL A 450 21.39 22.87 12.49
N LYS A 451 22.69 23.19 12.41
CA LYS A 451 23.34 24.10 13.37
C LYS A 451 22.75 25.50 13.35
N GLN A 452 22.42 26.02 12.16
CA GLN A 452 21.78 27.32 12.03
C GLN A 452 20.40 27.33 12.71
N LEU A 453 19.54 26.37 12.40
CA LEU A 453 18.17 26.27 12.92
C LEU A 453 18.16 26.09 14.45
N LEU A 454 19.10 25.31 15.00
CA LEU A 454 19.28 25.18 16.45
C LEU A 454 19.74 26.50 17.08
N ALA A 455 20.63 27.25 16.42
CA ALA A 455 21.08 28.58 16.88
C ALA A 455 19.96 29.64 16.81
N GLU A 456 18.99 29.48 15.91
CA GLU A 456 17.75 30.27 15.85
C GLU A 456 16.78 29.94 17.00
N GLY A 457 17.10 28.95 17.84
CA GLY A 457 16.33 28.59 19.03
C GLY A 457 15.24 27.55 18.77
N ILE A 458 15.25 26.88 17.62
CA ILE A 458 14.33 25.77 17.35
C ILE A 458 14.67 24.62 18.30
N ASN A 459 13.67 24.14 19.02
CA ASN A 459 13.82 23.04 19.98
C ASN A 459 14.25 21.76 19.23
N PRO A 460 15.35 21.08 19.60
CA PRO A 460 15.78 19.84 18.95
C PRO A 460 14.80 18.66 19.13
N ASN A 461 13.87 18.77 20.09
CA ASN A 461 12.83 17.78 20.40
C ASN A 461 11.47 18.09 19.75
N VAL A 462 11.45 18.95 18.73
CA VAL A 462 10.25 19.13 17.90
C VAL A 462 9.84 17.80 17.25
N ILE A 463 8.54 17.63 17.01
CA ILE A 463 7.99 16.53 16.25
C ILE A 463 7.47 17.09 14.93
N THR A 464 7.93 16.52 13.82
CA THR A 464 7.50 16.89 12.46
C THR A 464 6.09 16.37 12.16
N GLU A 465 5.53 16.75 11.01
CA GLU A 465 4.23 16.28 10.56
C GLU A 465 4.16 14.75 10.55
N CYS A 466 5.20 14.08 10.06
CA CYS A 466 5.26 12.62 10.01
C CYS A 466 5.44 11.94 11.39
N GLY A 467 5.37 12.71 12.48
CA GLY A 467 5.39 12.17 13.85
C GLY A 467 6.79 11.84 14.38
N LYS A 468 7.87 12.26 13.71
CA LYS A 468 9.25 11.93 14.07
C LYS A 468 10.00 13.16 14.57
N SER A 469 10.98 12.96 15.44
CA SER A 469 11.91 14.03 15.82
C SER A 469 13.06 14.16 14.80
N PRO A 470 13.75 15.30 14.73
CA PRO A 470 14.96 15.45 13.91
C PRO A 470 16.02 14.37 14.22
N LEU A 471 16.14 13.95 15.48
CA LEU A 471 17.09 12.88 15.86
C LEU A 471 16.67 11.53 15.28
N MET A 472 15.38 11.20 15.26
CA MET A 472 14.87 9.98 14.63
C MET A 472 15.12 9.99 13.11
N MET A 473 14.90 11.13 12.45
CA MET A 473 15.18 11.28 11.02
C MET A 473 16.66 11.08 10.70
N ALA A 474 17.55 11.76 11.43
CA ALA A 474 18.99 11.59 11.24
C ALA A 474 19.47 10.15 11.55
N ALA A 475 18.89 9.50 12.57
CA ALA A 475 19.20 8.11 12.90
C ALA A 475 18.74 7.16 11.80
N MET A 476 17.53 7.33 11.26
CA MET A 476 17.01 6.49 10.18
C MET A 476 17.91 6.47 8.94
N TYR A 477 18.59 7.58 8.63
CA TYR A 477 19.49 7.69 7.47
C TYR A 477 20.98 7.57 7.85
N GLY A 478 21.27 7.25 9.11
CA GLY A 478 22.64 7.02 9.57
C GLY A 478 23.53 8.28 9.60
N HIS A 479 22.94 9.47 9.64
CA HIS A 479 23.64 10.76 9.64
C HIS A 479 24.24 11.11 11.00
N LYS A 480 25.20 10.30 11.45
CA LYS A 480 25.85 10.38 12.77
C LYS A 480 26.35 11.79 13.14
N VAL A 481 26.92 12.54 12.20
CA VAL A 481 27.43 13.90 12.46
C VAL A 481 26.30 14.89 12.78
N VAL A 482 25.15 14.73 12.13
CA VAL A 482 23.96 15.52 12.44
C VAL A 482 23.37 15.09 13.78
N MET A 483 23.31 13.79 14.06
CA MET A 483 22.85 13.27 15.35
C MET A 483 23.67 13.85 16.51
N ALA A 484 25.00 13.91 16.36
CA ALA A 484 25.87 14.55 17.35
C ALA A 484 25.49 16.01 17.60
N ALA A 485 25.27 16.80 16.55
CA ALA A 485 24.87 18.20 16.69
C ALA A 485 23.49 18.36 17.37
N LEU A 486 22.55 17.46 17.10
CA LEU A 486 21.23 17.46 17.73
C LEU A 486 21.32 17.09 19.23
N LEU A 487 22.09 16.05 19.57
CA LEU A 487 22.32 15.61 20.95
C LEU A 487 23.07 16.69 21.75
N ASP A 488 24.10 17.32 21.17
CA ASP A 488 24.81 18.45 21.78
C ASP A 488 23.89 19.64 22.07
N ALA A 489 22.84 19.82 21.26
CA ALA A 489 21.81 20.85 21.46
C ALA A 489 20.71 20.43 22.45
N GLY A 490 20.75 19.21 22.99
CA GLY A 490 19.79 18.71 23.98
C GLY A 490 18.63 17.89 23.38
N ALA A 491 18.80 17.28 22.20
CA ALA A 491 17.88 16.26 21.74
C ALA A 491 17.80 15.10 22.75
N ASP A 492 16.60 14.64 23.07
CA ASP A 492 16.35 13.49 23.93
C ASP A 492 16.45 12.20 23.09
N PRO A 493 17.45 11.33 23.33
CA PRO A 493 17.60 10.07 22.60
C PRO A 493 16.46 9.06 22.85
N ASN A 494 15.67 9.28 23.90
CA ASN A 494 14.56 8.41 24.33
C ASN A 494 13.20 8.99 23.99
N LEU A 495 13.15 10.12 23.28
CA LEU A 495 11.89 10.65 22.77
C LEU A 495 11.25 9.59 21.87
N GLY A 496 9.98 9.28 22.15
CA GLY A 496 9.16 8.38 21.33
C GLY A 496 8.44 9.16 20.23
N SER A 497 8.23 8.55 19.08
CA SER A 497 7.49 9.16 17.98
C SER A 497 5.99 9.31 18.30
N ASP A 498 5.34 10.28 17.67
CA ASP A 498 3.88 10.44 17.68
C ASP A 498 3.28 9.90 16.35
N GLU A 499 3.95 8.93 15.72
CA GLU A 499 3.50 8.26 14.49
C GLU A 499 2.35 7.30 14.82
N GLU A 500 1.26 7.32 14.05
CA GLU A 500 0.03 6.60 14.39
C GLU A 500 0.22 5.09 14.61
N TYR A 501 0.94 4.43 13.71
CA TYR A 501 1.16 2.99 13.75
C TYR A 501 2.43 2.59 14.50
N ALA A 502 3.28 3.57 14.85
CA ALA A 502 4.58 3.37 15.46
C ALA A 502 4.81 4.25 16.69
N GLU A 503 3.75 4.70 17.37
CA GLU A 503 3.80 5.58 18.55
C GLU A 503 4.80 5.08 19.62
N GLY A 504 5.61 5.99 20.17
CA GLY A 504 6.65 5.63 21.13
C GLY A 504 7.91 5.00 20.51
N THR A 505 8.03 4.89 19.18
CA THR A 505 9.26 4.38 18.55
C THR A 505 10.40 5.40 18.71
N THR A 506 11.54 4.96 19.24
CA THR A 506 12.70 5.83 19.52
C THR A 506 13.67 5.89 18.33
N ALA A 507 14.63 6.83 18.36
CA ALA A 507 15.68 6.91 17.34
C ALA A 507 16.49 5.60 17.23
N LEU A 508 16.71 4.90 18.35
CA LEU A 508 17.42 3.63 18.40
C LEU A 508 16.62 2.50 17.69
N MET A 509 15.29 2.48 17.85
CA MET A 509 14.42 1.54 17.13
C MET A 509 14.39 1.81 15.62
N TYR A 510 14.34 3.08 15.21
CA TYR A 510 14.35 3.43 13.78
C TYR A 510 15.65 3.02 13.08
N ILE A 511 16.83 3.20 13.71
CA ILE A 511 18.08 2.73 13.10
C ILE A 511 18.14 1.19 13.03
N ALA A 512 17.59 0.49 14.02
CA ALA A 512 17.62 -0.98 14.06
C ALA A 512 16.86 -1.64 12.90
N ASN A 513 15.78 -1.02 12.41
CA ASN A 513 15.00 -1.48 11.24
C ASN A 513 15.22 -0.62 9.99
N SER A 514 16.25 0.23 9.97
CA SER A 514 16.53 1.09 8.81
C SER A 514 17.13 0.29 7.65
N PHE A 515 16.64 0.55 6.44
CA PHE A 515 17.25 0.07 5.20
C PHE A 515 18.21 1.07 4.58
N PHE A 516 18.09 2.36 4.93
CA PHE A 516 18.84 3.45 4.31
C PHE A 516 20.23 3.64 4.92
N ALA A 517 20.40 3.27 6.19
CA ALA A 517 21.66 3.41 6.89
C ALA A 517 22.58 2.21 6.62
N THR A 518 23.74 2.44 6.01
CA THR A 518 24.78 1.41 5.84
C THR A 518 25.64 1.21 7.09
N ASN A 519 25.56 2.15 8.04
CA ASN A 519 26.38 2.22 9.26
C ASN A 519 25.56 1.95 10.56
N ARG A 520 24.53 1.10 10.50
CA ARG A 520 23.60 0.84 11.61
C ARG A 520 24.28 0.53 12.94
N VAL A 521 25.26 -0.39 12.93
CA VAL A 521 25.97 -0.80 14.15
C VAL A 521 26.69 0.38 14.81
N GLU A 522 27.36 1.22 14.02
CA GLU A 522 28.07 2.40 14.51
C GLU A 522 27.12 3.46 15.10
N VAL A 523 25.94 3.60 14.50
CA VAL A 523 24.92 4.55 14.95
C VAL A 523 24.20 4.04 16.21
N ILE A 524 23.95 2.73 16.31
CA ILE A 524 23.42 2.09 17.51
C ILE A 524 24.38 2.32 18.68
N GLN A 525 25.67 2.00 18.51
CA GLN A 525 26.68 2.22 19.53
C GLN A 525 26.73 3.70 19.94
N PHE A 526 26.74 4.60 18.95
CA PHE A 526 26.76 6.04 19.21
C PHE A 526 25.53 6.52 20.00
N LEU A 527 24.32 6.08 19.67
CA LEU A 527 23.12 6.46 20.41
C LEU A 527 23.13 5.95 21.84
N VAL A 528 23.55 4.69 22.05
CA VAL A 528 23.68 4.09 23.38
C VAL A 528 24.71 4.84 24.22
N GLU A 529 25.85 5.20 23.65
CA GLU A 529 26.87 6.04 24.30
C GLU A 529 26.33 7.42 24.72
N HIS A 530 25.31 7.93 24.04
CA HIS A 530 24.65 9.21 24.33
C HIS A 530 23.36 9.04 25.14
N GLY A 531 23.14 7.89 25.78
CA GLY A 531 22.06 7.69 26.74
C GLY A 531 20.74 7.18 26.15
N ALA A 532 20.74 6.65 24.92
CA ALA A 532 19.60 5.89 24.42
C ALA A 532 19.38 4.62 25.26
N ASP A 533 18.16 4.43 25.74
CA ASP A 533 17.72 3.25 26.46
C ASP A 533 17.47 2.10 25.48
N VAL A 534 18.38 1.13 25.50
CA VAL A 534 18.31 -0.08 24.67
C VAL A 534 17.05 -0.90 24.91
N ASN A 535 16.44 -0.76 26.09
CA ASN A 535 15.27 -1.52 26.55
C ASN A 535 13.97 -0.71 26.55
N ALA A 536 13.97 0.50 25.99
CA ALA A 536 12.75 1.28 25.80
C ALA A 536 11.71 0.46 25.03
N LYS A 537 10.42 0.66 25.36
CA LYS A 537 9.30 0.00 24.69
C LYS A 537 8.42 1.02 23.97
N ASN A 538 8.05 0.71 22.72
CA ASN A 538 7.05 1.48 21.98
C ASN A 538 5.62 1.16 22.46
N HIS A 539 4.60 1.73 21.83
CA HIS A 539 3.19 1.51 22.20
C HIS A 539 2.74 0.04 22.07
N LYS A 540 3.38 -0.74 21.19
CA LYS A 540 3.18 -2.19 21.02
C LYS A 540 3.93 -3.01 22.07
N GLY A 541 4.68 -2.37 22.96
CA GLY A 541 5.53 -3.03 23.95
C GLY A 541 6.86 -3.54 23.38
N GLN A 542 7.16 -3.24 22.12
CA GLN A 542 8.34 -3.79 21.44
C GLN A 542 9.61 -3.03 21.84
N THR A 543 10.69 -3.78 22.06
CA THR A 543 12.04 -3.23 22.29
C THR A 543 12.81 -3.10 20.98
N THR A 544 13.92 -2.38 20.99
CA THR A 544 14.82 -2.28 19.83
C THR A 544 15.27 -3.66 19.33
N LEU A 545 15.54 -4.60 20.25
CA LEU A 545 15.95 -5.97 19.92
C LEU A 545 14.86 -6.72 19.14
N MET A 546 13.58 -6.49 19.44
CA MET A 546 12.46 -7.08 18.69
C MET A 546 12.28 -6.44 17.32
N VAL A 547 12.49 -5.12 17.23
CA VAL A 547 12.36 -4.34 15.98
C VAL A 547 13.48 -4.63 14.99
N ALA A 548 14.66 -5.03 15.46
CA ALA A 548 15.82 -5.39 14.62
C ALA A 548 15.56 -6.53 13.61
N GLY A 549 14.53 -7.35 13.85
CA GLY A 549 14.11 -8.41 12.95
C GLY A 549 15.21 -9.45 12.71
N GLU A 550 15.55 -9.68 11.44
CA GLU A 550 16.50 -10.72 11.01
C GLU A 550 17.96 -10.23 10.96
N ASN A 551 18.21 -8.95 11.25
CA ASN A 551 19.54 -8.37 11.06
C ASN A 551 20.51 -8.79 12.19
N VAL A 552 21.28 -9.84 11.91
CA VAL A 552 22.21 -10.48 12.85
C VAL A 552 23.23 -9.49 13.45
N ASP A 553 23.79 -8.60 12.64
CA ASP A 553 24.81 -7.65 13.11
C ASP A 553 24.22 -6.61 14.06
N VAL A 554 23.02 -6.12 13.75
CA VAL A 554 22.25 -5.22 14.63
C VAL A 554 21.89 -5.94 15.93
N VAL A 555 21.35 -7.16 15.87
CA VAL A 555 21.00 -7.96 17.05
C VAL A 555 22.23 -8.16 17.94
N LYS A 556 23.38 -8.50 17.35
CA LYS A 556 24.63 -8.66 18.09
C LYS A 556 25.06 -7.36 18.77
N ALA A 557 25.01 -6.24 18.04
CA ALA A 557 25.35 -4.93 18.60
C ALA A 557 24.43 -4.53 19.77
N LEU A 558 23.14 -4.87 19.70
CA LEU A 558 22.17 -4.59 20.77
C LEU A 558 22.42 -5.47 22.00
N ILE A 559 22.74 -6.76 21.82
CA ILE A 559 23.14 -7.65 22.92
C ILE A 559 24.41 -7.13 23.60
N GLU A 560 25.41 -6.73 22.82
CA GLU A 560 26.65 -6.12 23.33
C GLU A 560 26.38 -4.78 24.05
N ALA A 561 25.37 -4.04 23.62
CA ALA A 561 24.89 -2.82 24.26
C ALA A 561 24.03 -3.05 25.52
N GLY A 562 23.80 -4.31 25.92
CA GLY A 562 23.07 -4.66 27.14
C GLY A 562 21.55 -4.73 26.98
N ALA A 563 21.06 -5.05 25.78
CA ALA A 563 19.65 -5.38 25.56
C ALA A 563 19.22 -6.57 26.44
N ASP A 564 18.09 -6.41 27.14
CA ASP A 564 17.43 -7.49 27.85
C ASP A 564 16.70 -8.38 26.84
N VAL A 565 17.22 -9.60 26.67
CA VAL A 565 16.80 -10.57 25.65
C VAL A 565 15.44 -11.21 25.93
N ASP A 566 14.95 -11.13 27.17
CA ASP A 566 13.74 -11.82 27.64
C ASP A 566 12.53 -10.88 27.84
N LEU A 567 12.68 -9.58 27.52
CA LEU A 567 11.55 -8.67 27.52
C LEU A 567 10.46 -9.16 26.56
N ARG A 568 9.21 -8.89 26.92
CA ARG A 568 8.02 -9.25 26.15
C ARG A 568 7.28 -8.02 25.63
N ASP A 569 6.80 -8.09 24.39
CA ASP A 569 5.87 -7.10 23.84
C ASP A 569 4.46 -7.27 24.42
N ASN A 570 3.50 -6.46 23.95
CA ASN A 570 2.12 -6.52 24.44
C ASN A 570 1.37 -7.79 23.99
N GLU A 571 1.93 -8.58 23.08
CA GLU A 571 1.42 -9.89 22.65
C GLU A 571 2.10 -11.03 23.43
N GLY A 572 3.06 -10.70 24.29
CA GLY A 572 3.81 -11.67 25.08
C GLY A 572 5.02 -12.25 24.35
N ASN A 573 5.39 -11.74 23.17
CA ASN A 573 6.50 -12.24 22.37
C ASN A 573 7.84 -11.70 22.84
N THR A 574 8.86 -12.56 22.88
CA THR A 574 10.26 -12.15 23.05
C THR A 574 10.94 -11.96 21.69
N ALA A 575 12.14 -11.38 21.66
CA ALA A 575 12.93 -11.32 20.42
C ALA A 575 13.26 -12.72 19.86
N MET A 576 13.40 -13.73 20.73
CA MET A 576 13.66 -15.12 20.31
C MET A 576 12.45 -15.73 19.59
N MET A 577 11.26 -15.40 20.05
CA MET A 577 9.98 -15.81 19.46
C MET A 577 9.81 -15.23 18.04
N LEU A 578 10.20 -13.97 17.83
CA LEU A 578 10.06 -13.27 16.56
C LEU A 578 11.22 -13.51 15.57
N GLY A 579 12.39 -13.87 16.07
CA GLY A 579 13.63 -13.94 15.28
C GLY A 579 13.72 -15.13 14.33
N SER A 580 14.55 -14.97 13.28
CA SER A 580 14.95 -16.07 12.39
C SER A 580 15.78 -17.11 13.13
N TRP A 581 16.03 -18.27 12.51
CA TRP A 581 16.86 -19.32 13.12
C TRP A 581 18.23 -18.80 13.56
N ALA A 582 18.86 -17.95 12.74
CA ALA A 582 20.17 -17.35 13.07
C ALA A 582 20.09 -16.44 14.29
N VAL A 583 19.08 -15.58 14.36
CA VAL A 583 18.81 -14.70 15.51
C VAL A 583 18.51 -15.52 16.76
N GLN A 584 17.71 -16.59 16.65
CA GLN A 584 17.44 -17.52 17.76
C GLN A 584 18.72 -18.16 18.30
N GLN A 585 19.66 -18.57 17.43
CA GLN A 585 20.94 -19.12 17.89
C GLN A 585 21.78 -18.08 18.64
N LEU A 586 21.78 -16.83 18.19
CA LEU A 586 22.50 -15.74 18.86
C LEU A 586 21.88 -15.41 20.22
N LEU A 587 20.56 -15.29 20.28
CA LEU A 587 19.84 -15.03 21.53
C LEU A 587 20.01 -16.18 22.53
N LYS A 588 20.00 -17.43 22.06
CA LYS A 588 20.33 -18.60 22.89
C LYS A 588 21.75 -18.53 23.47
N GLN A 589 22.74 -18.12 22.66
CA GLN A 589 24.11 -17.92 23.14
C GLN A 589 24.21 -16.77 24.15
N ALA A 590 23.36 -15.76 24.01
CA ALA A 590 23.22 -14.64 24.95
C ALA A 590 22.42 -14.99 26.21
N GLY A 591 21.91 -16.22 26.34
CA GLY A 591 21.18 -16.70 27.51
C GLY A 591 19.69 -16.46 27.50
N ALA A 592 19.09 -16.14 26.34
CA ALA A 592 17.65 -15.95 26.21
C ALA A 592 16.87 -17.24 26.51
N SER A 593 15.70 -17.07 27.11
CA SER A 593 14.77 -18.15 27.40
C SER A 593 14.13 -18.69 26.12
N GLU A 594 14.07 -20.02 26.01
CA GLU A 594 13.35 -20.72 24.93
C GLU A 594 11.83 -20.81 25.19
N GLU A 595 11.35 -20.23 26.30
CA GLU A 595 9.94 -20.20 26.67
C GLU A 595 9.10 -19.52 25.58
N GLY A 596 8.02 -20.19 25.14
CA GLY A 596 7.13 -19.70 24.08
C GLY A 596 7.49 -20.16 22.67
N LEU A 597 8.68 -20.76 22.43
CA LEU A 597 9.02 -21.29 21.09
C LEU A 597 8.09 -22.43 20.65
N ASN A 598 7.68 -23.28 21.58
CA ASN A 598 6.72 -24.34 21.32
C ASN A 598 5.33 -23.79 20.94
N ASP A 599 4.95 -22.62 21.46
CA ASP A 599 3.67 -21.97 21.17
C ASP A 599 3.65 -21.47 19.71
N ILE A 600 4.75 -20.87 19.25
CA ILE A 600 4.90 -20.44 17.84
C ILE A 600 5.00 -21.65 16.91
N ALA A 601 5.74 -22.68 17.32
CA ALA A 601 5.83 -23.92 16.55
C ALA A 601 4.44 -24.56 16.39
N LEU A 602 3.57 -24.44 17.41
CA LEU A 602 2.20 -24.95 17.37
C LEU A 602 1.38 -24.19 16.31
N VAL A 603 1.46 -22.86 16.27
CA VAL A 603 0.80 -22.04 15.23
C VAL A 603 1.27 -22.44 13.83
N LYS A 604 2.59 -22.61 13.63
CA LYS A 604 3.17 -23.02 12.33
C LYS A 604 2.73 -24.42 11.91
N ALA A 605 2.71 -25.38 12.85
CA ALA A 605 2.25 -26.75 12.59
C ALA A 605 0.75 -26.79 12.30
N ALA A 606 -0.04 -25.96 12.99
CA ALA A 606 -1.48 -25.83 12.77
C ALA A 606 -1.80 -25.31 11.36
N ARG A 607 -1.08 -24.28 10.89
CA ARG A 607 -1.19 -23.76 9.52
C ARG A 607 -0.84 -24.80 8.44
N LYS A 608 0.08 -25.72 8.73
CA LYS A 608 0.50 -26.77 7.79
C LYS A 608 -0.36 -28.04 7.85
N GLY A 609 -1.20 -28.18 8.88
CA GLY A 609 -1.97 -29.40 9.10
C GLY A 609 -1.16 -30.55 9.71
N ASP A 610 0.02 -30.27 10.27
CA ASP A 610 0.98 -31.28 10.76
C ASP A 610 0.56 -31.85 12.12
N LEU A 611 -0.47 -32.71 12.13
CA LEU A 611 -1.07 -33.26 13.34
C LEU A 611 -0.05 -33.98 14.26
N SER A 612 0.91 -34.70 13.69
CA SER A 612 1.94 -35.39 14.47
C SER A 612 2.84 -34.42 15.24
N ILE A 613 3.17 -33.26 14.67
CA ILE A 613 3.98 -32.23 15.34
C ILE A 613 3.15 -31.57 16.44
N ILE A 614 1.88 -31.26 16.17
CA ILE A 614 0.94 -30.71 17.16
C ILE A 614 0.83 -31.62 18.39
N GLU A 615 0.76 -32.95 18.20
CA GLU A 615 0.71 -33.89 19.33
C GLU A 615 1.94 -33.80 20.22
N VAL A 616 3.13 -33.69 19.63
CA VAL A 616 4.39 -33.54 20.38
C VAL A 616 4.41 -32.19 21.12
N LEU A 617 4.10 -31.09 20.43
CA LEU A 617 4.14 -29.75 21.02
C LEU A 617 3.16 -29.59 22.18
N LEU A 618 1.95 -30.14 22.06
CA LEU A 618 0.97 -30.13 23.15
C LEU A 618 1.42 -31.01 24.34
N GLN A 619 2.13 -32.11 24.11
CA GLN A 619 2.73 -32.92 25.19
C GLN A 619 3.87 -32.18 25.89
N GLU A 620 4.62 -31.37 25.16
CA GLU A 620 5.67 -30.50 25.70
C GLU A 620 5.12 -29.21 26.34
N GLY A 621 3.80 -29.06 26.42
CA GLY A 621 3.15 -27.97 27.16
C GLY A 621 2.94 -26.68 26.36
N ALA A 622 2.94 -26.74 25.02
CA ALA A 622 2.59 -25.58 24.20
C ALA A 622 1.22 -25.01 24.58
N ASN A 623 1.15 -23.70 24.76
CA ASN A 623 -0.08 -22.98 25.05
C ASN A 623 -0.98 -22.95 23.81
N VAL A 624 -2.05 -23.74 23.85
CA VAL A 624 -3.04 -23.85 22.76
C VAL A 624 -3.73 -22.52 22.42
N ASN A 625 -3.78 -21.58 23.37
CA ASN A 625 -4.43 -20.27 23.22
C ASN A 625 -3.45 -19.11 23.03
N TYR A 626 -2.18 -19.40 22.75
CA TYR A 626 -1.16 -18.37 22.47
C TYR A 626 -1.55 -17.49 21.26
N GLY A 627 -1.17 -16.21 21.32
CA GLY A 627 -1.42 -15.23 20.26
C GLY A 627 -2.91 -15.06 19.97
N ASP A 628 -3.73 -14.94 21.01
CA ASP A 628 -5.19 -14.84 20.90
C ASP A 628 -5.81 -15.98 20.08
N GLY A 629 -5.41 -17.23 20.37
CA GLY A 629 -5.97 -18.41 19.69
C GLY A 629 -5.44 -18.64 18.27
N SER A 630 -4.31 -18.01 17.91
CA SER A 630 -3.70 -18.06 16.57
C SER A 630 -3.54 -19.47 15.98
N ALA A 631 -3.28 -20.49 16.80
CA ALA A 631 -3.16 -21.86 16.31
C ALA A 631 -4.50 -22.40 15.78
N LEU A 632 -5.61 -22.12 16.46
CA LEU A 632 -6.93 -22.54 16.03
C LEU A 632 -7.34 -21.79 14.76
N VAL A 633 -7.18 -20.46 14.75
CA VAL A 633 -7.45 -19.62 13.56
C VAL A 633 -6.60 -20.08 12.35
N ALA A 634 -5.31 -20.33 12.54
CA ALA A 634 -4.46 -20.80 11.44
C ALA A 634 -4.92 -22.16 10.85
N ALA A 635 -5.46 -23.05 11.68
CA ALA A 635 -5.98 -24.34 11.23
C ALA A 635 -7.34 -24.21 10.52
N THR A 636 -8.18 -23.25 10.92
CA THR A 636 -9.50 -23.02 10.30
C THR A 636 -9.38 -22.49 8.88
N GLY A 637 -8.57 -21.45 8.66
CA GLY A 637 -8.38 -20.83 7.35
C GLY A 637 -7.65 -21.76 6.38
N SER A 638 -6.75 -22.59 6.90
CA SER A 638 -6.06 -23.62 6.10
C SER A 638 -6.92 -24.87 5.84
N GLY A 639 -8.15 -24.95 6.38
CA GLY A 639 -9.08 -26.05 6.13
C GLY A 639 -8.73 -27.38 6.82
N HIS A 640 -7.91 -27.36 7.88
CA HIS A 640 -7.39 -28.58 8.52
C HIS A 640 -8.29 -29.11 9.65
N LEU A 641 -9.44 -29.69 9.31
CA LEU A 641 -10.45 -30.18 10.28
C LEU A 641 -9.87 -31.09 11.38
N ALA A 642 -8.98 -32.01 11.03
CA ALA A 642 -8.37 -32.93 12.01
C ALA A 642 -7.50 -32.19 13.05
N VAL A 643 -6.85 -31.10 12.65
CA VAL A 643 -6.09 -30.22 13.55
C VAL A 643 -7.05 -29.40 14.40
N VAL A 644 -8.09 -28.80 13.81
CA VAL A 644 -9.14 -28.06 14.55
C VAL A 644 -9.72 -28.93 15.67
N ASP A 645 -10.08 -30.18 15.36
CA ASP A 645 -10.57 -31.14 16.34
C ASP A 645 -9.59 -31.40 17.48
N ARG A 646 -8.30 -31.55 17.14
CA ARG A 646 -7.27 -31.83 18.12
C ARG A 646 -6.99 -30.64 19.03
N LEU A 647 -6.99 -29.43 18.50
CA LEU A 647 -6.79 -28.19 19.25
C LEU A 647 -7.98 -27.92 20.19
N ILE A 648 -9.22 -28.08 19.73
CA ILE A 648 -10.43 -27.97 20.59
C ILE A 648 -10.35 -28.97 21.74
N LYS A 649 -9.97 -30.23 21.46
CA LYS A 649 -9.77 -31.25 22.52
C LYS A 649 -8.63 -30.90 23.49
N ALA A 650 -7.66 -30.09 23.06
CA ALA A 650 -6.59 -29.59 23.91
C ALA A 650 -7.00 -28.38 24.77
N GLY A 651 -8.23 -27.87 24.62
CA GLY A 651 -8.73 -26.70 25.34
C GLY A 651 -8.55 -25.37 24.59
N ALA A 652 -8.45 -25.40 23.26
CA ALA A 652 -8.52 -24.17 22.46
C ALA A 652 -9.84 -23.44 22.71
N ASP A 653 -9.78 -22.15 23.00
CA ASP A 653 -10.95 -21.29 23.10
C ASP A 653 -11.45 -20.95 21.69
N VAL A 654 -12.67 -21.38 21.39
CA VAL A 654 -13.27 -21.26 20.05
C VAL A 654 -13.77 -19.85 19.74
N ASN A 655 -13.87 -18.97 20.74
CA ASN A 655 -14.27 -17.58 20.59
C ASN A 655 -13.10 -16.60 20.72
N LEU A 656 -11.90 -17.13 20.98
CA LEU A 656 -10.68 -16.34 21.03
C LEU A 656 -10.13 -16.17 19.61
N GLY A 657 -10.01 -14.92 19.19
CA GLY A 657 -9.56 -14.51 17.86
C GLY A 657 -8.64 -13.30 17.94
N TRP A 658 -8.12 -12.85 16.80
CA TRP A 658 -7.17 -11.73 16.75
C TRP A 658 -7.73 -10.45 17.39
N ARG A 659 -6.87 -9.48 17.69
CA ARG A 659 -7.26 -8.19 18.29
C ARG A 659 -8.33 -7.42 17.51
N SER A 660 -8.46 -7.69 16.21
CA SER A 660 -9.55 -7.23 15.36
C SER A 660 -10.87 -7.98 15.62
N GLY A 661 -10.99 -8.79 16.66
CA GLY A 661 -12.16 -9.65 16.89
C GLY A 661 -12.32 -10.79 15.90
N PHE A 662 -11.40 -10.99 14.95
CA PHE A 662 -11.48 -12.03 13.91
C PHE A 662 -11.37 -13.44 14.52
N THR A 663 -12.53 -14.13 14.61
CA THR A 663 -12.67 -15.41 15.31
C THR A 663 -12.42 -16.62 14.40
N PRO A 664 -12.14 -17.81 14.97
CA PRO A 664 -12.04 -19.05 14.19
C PRO A 664 -13.28 -19.35 13.32
N ILE A 665 -14.48 -18.98 13.77
CA ILE A 665 -15.72 -19.21 13.00
C ILE A 665 -15.89 -18.22 11.86
N ALA A 666 -15.49 -16.96 12.05
CA ALA A 666 -15.45 -15.95 10.99
C ALA A 666 -14.49 -16.38 9.87
N ASP A 667 -13.28 -16.83 10.24
CA ASP A 667 -12.26 -17.32 9.31
C ASP A 667 -12.72 -18.58 8.53
N ALA A 668 -13.36 -19.52 9.22
CA ALA A 668 -13.92 -20.72 8.59
C ALA A 668 -15.07 -20.41 7.63
N ALA A 669 -15.91 -19.42 7.97
CA ALA A 669 -17.01 -18.95 7.15
C ALA A 669 -16.51 -18.22 5.90
N TYR A 670 -15.54 -17.30 6.08
CA TYR A 670 -14.86 -16.60 4.99
C TYR A 670 -14.14 -17.57 4.03
N SER A 671 -13.48 -18.60 4.57
CA SER A 671 -12.75 -19.60 3.77
C SER A 671 -13.66 -20.66 3.12
N GLY A 672 -14.98 -20.58 3.31
CA GLY A 672 -15.94 -21.51 2.72
C GLY A 672 -15.89 -22.94 3.29
N ASN A 673 -15.40 -23.14 4.51
CA ASN A 673 -15.19 -24.47 5.09
C ASN A 673 -16.36 -24.91 5.99
N LEU A 674 -17.46 -25.37 5.37
CA LEU A 674 -18.70 -25.79 6.08
C LEU A 674 -18.46 -26.79 7.21
N GLU A 675 -17.65 -27.83 6.99
CA GLU A 675 -17.38 -28.86 8.02
C GLU A 675 -16.71 -28.26 9.27
N ILE A 676 -15.85 -27.26 9.09
CA ILE A 676 -15.19 -26.55 10.19
C ILE A 676 -16.17 -25.61 10.89
N VAL A 677 -17.03 -24.90 10.15
CA VAL A 677 -18.11 -24.07 10.72
C VAL A 677 -19.02 -24.92 11.61
N GLU A 678 -19.49 -26.06 11.12
CA GLU A 678 -20.31 -26.99 11.90
C GLU A 678 -19.57 -27.48 13.15
N ARG A 679 -18.28 -27.79 13.01
CA ARG A 679 -17.48 -28.26 14.13
C ARG A 679 -17.29 -27.20 15.20
N LEU A 680 -17.02 -25.95 14.82
CA LEU A 680 -16.88 -24.82 15.74
C LEU A 680 -18.20 -24.50 16.45
N LEU A 681 -19.32 -24.48 15.73
CA LEU A 681 -20.65 -24.31 16.33
C LEU A 681 -20.94 -25.41 17.35
N SER A 682 -20.61 -26.67 17.04
CA SER A 682 -20.77 -27.78 17.99
C SER A 682 -19.86 -27.67 19.23
N ALA A 683 -18.78 -26.88 19.14
CA ALA A 683 -17.87 -26.59 20.24
C ALA A 683 -18.27 -25.33 21.03
N GLY A 684 -19.35 -24.63 20.64
CA GLY A 684 -19.84 -23.43 21.32
C GLY A 684 -19.27 -22.12 20.80
N ALA A 685 -18.83 -22.07 19.54
CA ALA A 685 -18.48 -20.81 18.89
C ALA A 685 -19.72 -19.90 18.76
N ASP A 686 -19.56 -18.60 19.03
CA ASP A 686 -20.59 -17.57 18.87
C ASP A 686 -20.54 -17.01 17.44
N PRO A 687 -21.52 -17.32 16.57
CA PRO A 687 -21.52 -16.82 15.20
C PRO A 687 -21.86 -15.34 15.09
N PHE A 688 -22.38 -14.71 16.16
CA PHE A 688 -22.80 -13.31 16.20
C PHE A 688 -21.73 -12.38 16.77
N GLN A 689 -20.58 -12.93 17.18
CA GLN A 689 -19.46 -12.11 17.60
C GLN A 689 -18.93 -11.34 16.39
N LYS A 690 -19.20 -10.04 16.37
CA LYS A 690 -18.68 -9.12 15.36
C LYS A 690 -17.18 -8.91 15.54
N THR A 691 -16.49 -8.79 14.41
CA THR A 691 -15.13 -8.28 14.36
C THR A 691 -15.10 -6.78 14.69
N HIS A 692 -13.88 -6.29 14.84
CA HIS A 692 -13.49 -4.91 15.12
C HIS A 692 -12.48 -4.44 14.06
N ASP A 693 -12.43 -5.12 12.91
CA ASP A 693 -11.80 -4.60 11.70
C ASP A 693 -12.79 -3.70 10.94
N GLU A 694 -12.34 -3.14 9.82
CA GLU A 694 -13.01 -2.08 9.06
C GLU A 694 -14.44 -2.44 8.61
N GLU A 695 -14.77 -3.74 8.56
CA GLU A 695 -16.03 -4.27 8.05
C GLU A 695 -17.03 -4.70 9.15
N PHE A 696 -16.56 -4.86 10.40
CA PHE A 696 -17.39 -5.25 11.57
C PHE A 696 -18.33 -6.45 11.33
N HIS A 697 -17.91 -7.38 10.48
CA HIS A 697 -18.72 -8.52 10.11
C HIS A 697 -18.81 -9.56 11.24
N ASP A 698 -19.96 -10.21 11.35
CA ASP A 698 -20.08 -11.47 12.09
C ASP A 698 -19.75 -12.64 11.14
N ALA A 699 -19.85 -13.88 11.62
CA ALA A 699 -19.53 -15.05 10.79
C ALA A 699 -20.40 -15.12 9.52
N LEU A 700 -21.64 -14.61 9.56
CA LEU A 700 -22.53 -14.58 8.41
C LEU A 700 -22.06 -13.54 7.39
N GLY A 701 -21.70 -12.34 7.85
CA GLY A 701 -21.13 -11.29 6.99
C GLY A 701 -19.91 -11.78 6.22
N TYR A 702 -18.99 -12.47 6.90
CA TYR A 702 -17.81 -13.06 6.23
C TYR A 702 -18.13 -14.18 5.26
N ALA A 703 -19.18 -14.97 5.50
CA ALA A 703 -19.63 -15.97 4.53
C ALA A 703 -20.19 -15.32 3.26
N GLU A 704 -20.93 -14.22 3.40
CA GLU A 704 -21.48 -13.44 2.29
C GLU A 704 -20.38 -12.71 1.52
N LEU A 705 -19.38 -12.16 2.22
CA LEU A 705 -18.19 -11.54 1.63
C LEU A 705 -17.34 -12.56 0.84
N GLY A 706 -16.98 -13.69 1.46
CA GLY A 706 -16.21 -14.74 0.79
C GLY A 706 -16.93 -15.32 -0.43
N GLN A 707 -18.26 -15.33 -0.42
CA GLN A 707 -19.08 -15.66 -1.59
C GLN A 707 -18.96 -14.60 -2.71
N ALA A 708 -19.00 -13.32 -2.36
CA ALA A 708 -18.93 -12.20 -3.30
C ALA A 708 -17.55 -12.09 -3.97
N GLU A 709 -16.47 -12.22 -3.22
CA GLU A 709 -15.10 -12.10 -3.72
C GLU A 709 -14.66 -13.31 -4.56
N GLY A 710 -15.33 -14.45 -4.39
CA GLY A 710 -15.12 -15.63 -5.23
C GLY A 710 -13.76 -16.30 -5.05
N HIS A 711 -13.07 -16.08 -3.93
CA HIS A 711 -11.77 -16.67 -3.61
C HIS A 711 -11.79 -18.21 -3.58
N HIS A 712 -12.97 -18.83 -3.41
CA HIS A 712 -13.15 -20.30 -3.40
C HIS A 712 -14.44 -20.74 -4.10
N ARG A 713 -14.48 -20.62 -5.44
CA ARG A 713 -15.69 -20.92 -6.27
C ARG A 713 -16.19 -22.36 -6.16
N ASP A 714 -15.38 -23.28 -5.66
CA ASP A 714 -15.70 -24.69 -5.43
C ASP A 714 -16.38 -24.95 -4.07
N LYS A 715 -16.45 -23.95 -3.20
CA LYS A 715 -17.02 -24.07 -1.85
C LYS A 715 -18.50 -23.71 -1.82
N ASP A 716 -19.25 -24.42 -0.99
CA ASP A 716 -20.69 -24.23 -0.83
C ASP A 716 -21.00 -23.15 0.23
N TYR A 717 -20.75 -21.89 -0.12
CA TYR A 717 -21.11 -20.74 0.72
C TYR A 717 -22.62 -20.68 0.99
N GLY A 718 -23.46 -21.16 0.07
CA GLY A 718 -24.90 -21.20 0.26
C GLY A 718 -25.31 -22.02 1.49
N ALA A 719 -24.71 -23.21 1.65
CA ALA A 719 -24.94 -24.04 2.83
C ALA A 719 -24.43 -23.39 4.13
N ILE A 720 -23.30 -22.69 4.08
CA ILE A 720 -22.73 -21.97 5.25
C ILE A 720 -23.66 -20.82 5.67
N ILE A 721 -24.06 -19.99 4.71
CA ILE A 721 -24.99 -18.87 4.92
C ILE A 721 -26.32 -19.37 5.50
N GLU A 722 -26.90 -20.43 4.91
CA GLU A 722 -28.11 -21.04 5.46
C GLU A 722 -27.90 -21.56 6.88
N ARG A 723 -26.73 -22.14 7.18
CA ARG A 723 -26.44 -22.68 8.50
C ARG A 723 -26.28 -21.60 9.54
N LEU A 724 -25.62 -20.49 9.22
CA LEU A 724 -25.38 -19.36 10.14
C LEU A 724 -26.66 -18.54 10.37
N LYS A 725 -27.57 -18.51 9.40
CA LYS A 725 -28.92 -17.92 9.56
C LYS A 725 -29.84 -18.71 10.51
N ARG A 726 -29.53 -19.98 10.81
CA ARG A 726 -30.33 -20.88 11.66
C ARG A 726 -29.75 -21.03 13.06
#